data_AF-A0A803LSE8-F1
#
_entry.id   AF-A0A803LSE8-F1
#
_cell.length_a   1.000
_cell.length_b   1.000
_cell.length_c   1.000
_cell.angle_alpha   90.00
_cell.angle_beta   90.00
_cell.angle_gamma   90.00
#
_symmetry.space_group_name_H-M   'P 1'
#
loop_
_entity.id
_entity.type
_entity.pdbx_description
1 polymer ?
#
loop_
_entity_poly.entity_id
_entity_poly.type
_entity_poly.pdbx_seq_one_letter_code
_entity_poly.pdbx_strand_id
1 'polypeptide(L)'
;MHALKSGFLYSTPLVVIELAKGKRGSLQRWPTGLFGPILDPRSERVRRWNRVILLARAVALAIDPVFFYALSIGRDGSCLYMDGVLAAVVTVIRTCVDAVHLWHVWLQFRLAYVSRESLVVGCGKLVWDARAIASHYGHSLKGFWFDLYVILPIPQIVIWSIVPMLLKQDRIQILMTILLLIILFQFLPKVHHSIYLMRKMQKVTGYIFGTIWWGFGLNLIAYFIASHVVGGCWYVLAIQRVAACLSQQCNKKGNCNMSLSCSKGICYQFFQRPSTIERCNANSTVTNMSFCLDDNGPFSYGIYSSAIPVISSNAVIIKILYPISWGLFQLSTFGNNLTPTSQWAEVLFCMCLVLGGLMLFTLLIGNIQVFLHTVMAKKRKMQLRCRDMEWWMRRRQLPSRLRRRVSHFERQSWLTTGGVDEMELIKDLPEGLRRDIKRYLCLDLIKKVPLFHCLDDLILDNICDRVKPLIYCQDEKIMREGDPVQRMVFIVRGRIKSNQNLSKGLVATDILQPGAFLGDELLSWSLRRPFLHRLPASSATFFCLESTEAFGLDAYDLRYITEHFRYKFANDSLRRTLRYHSSNWRTWAAVNIQFAWRRYMKRTRGSGTHVVSHNGDTEKRLLQFAAMFMSIRPHDHLD
;
A
#
# COMPACT_ATOMS: atom_id res chain seq x y z
N MET A 1 -3.28 -8.23 12.63
CA MET A 1 -2.70 -7.95 11.29
C MET A 1 -1.71 -9.06 10.90
N HIS A 2 -2.15 -10.33 10.89
CA HIS A 2 -1.24 -11.49 10.78
C HIS A 2 -1.86 -12.70 10.05
N ALA A 3 -2.76 -12.47 9.08
CA ALA A 3 -3.34 -13.54 8.28
C ALA A 3 -3.49 -13.07 6.84
N LEU A 4 -2.43 -13.28 6.04
CA LEU A 4 -2.42 -13.34 4.56
C LEU A 4 -1.03 -13.79 4.10
N LYS A 5 -0.58 -14.93 4.64
CA LYS A 5 0.49 -15.77 4.08
C LYS A 5 -0.14 -17.10 3.67
N SER A 6 -0.78 -17.15 2.51
CA SER A 6 -1.01 -18.43 1.82
C SER A 6 -1.40 -18.20 0.37
N GLY A 7 -0.51 -18.64 -0.54
CA GLY A 7 -0.70 -18.58 -1.98
C GLY A 7 0.61 -18.81 -2.72
N PHE A 8 1.13 -20.06 -2.65
CA PHE A 8 2.28 -20.62 -3.37
C PHE A 8 3.71 -20.14 -3.02
N LEU A 9 4.45 -21.07 -2.39
CA LEU A 9 5.89 -21.39 -2.44
C LEU A 9 6.54 -21.47 -1.05
N TYR A 10 6.82 -22.71 -0.65
CA TYR A 10 7.80 -23.18 0.35
C TYR A 10 8.15 -22.22 1.49
N SER A 11 7.63 -22.57 2.67
CA SER A 11 8.11 -22.11 3.98
C SER A 11 9.63 -22.27 4.10
N THR A 12 10.35 -21.18 3.84
CA THR A 12 11.67 -20.94 4.40
C THR A 12 11.50 -19.88 5.48
N PRO A 13 12.13 -20.02 6.66
CA PRO A 13 11.96 -19.06 7.74
C PRO A 13 12.40 -17.69 7.26
N LEU A 14 11.50 -16.71 7.40
CA LEU A 14 11.79 -15.29 7.25
C LEU A 14 12.71 -14.93 8.43
N VAL A 15 14.02 -15.09 8.23
CA VAL A 15 15.02 -14.45 9.09
C VAL A 15 14.79 -12.95 8.94
N VAL A 16 14.22 -12.35 9.97
CA VAL A 16 14.16 -10.90 10.12
C VAL A 16 15.61 -10.45 10.22
N ILE A 17 16.16 -9.95 9.12
CA ILE A 17 17.47 -9.29 9.13
C ILE A 17 17.29 -8.06 10.00
N GLU A 18 17.84 -8.11 11.20
CA GLU A 18 17.85 -6.99 12.14
C GLU A 18 18.56 -5.81 11.47
N LEU A 19 17.79 -4.79 11.11
CA LEU A 19 18.27 -3.58 10.45
C LEU A 19 18.96 -2.69 11.48
N ALA A 20 20.17 -3.06 11.88
CA ALA A 20 21.05 -2.19 12.64
C ALA A 20 21.35 -0.93 11.79
N LYS A 21 20.76 0.21 12.18
CA LYS A 21 21.17 1.53 11.71
C LYS A 21 22.60 1.76 12.19
N GLY A 22 23.57 1.57 11.29
CA GLY A 22 24.95 1.97 11.55
C GLY A 22 25.01 3.45 11.92
N LYS A 23 25.60 3.75 13.08
CA LYS A 23 25.89 5.11 13.54
C LYS A 23 26.65 5.87 12.44
N ARG A 24 26.18 7.06 12.08
CA ARG A 24 26.97 8.03 11.29
C ARG A 24 28.12 8.52 12.18
N GLY A 25 29.30 7.94 12.01
CA GLY A 25 30.52 8.37 12.67
C GLY A 25 31.73 8.00 11.82
N SER A 26 32.56 9.01 11.53
CA SER A 26 33.83 8.99 10.78
C SER A 26 33.74 8.89 9.24
N LEU A 27 34.52 9.75 8.57
CA LEU A 27 34.82 9.73 7.14
C LEU A 27 35.60 8.44 6.79
N GLN A 28 34.89 7.32 6.67
CA GLN A 28 35.47 6.10 6.11
C GLN A 28 35.60 6.27 4.59
N ARG A 29 36.84 6.37 4.09
CA ARG A 29 37.13 6.22 2.66
C ARG A 29 36.55 4.88 2.21
N TRP A 30 35.56 4.93 1.32
CA TRP A 30 34.92 3.72 0.80
C TRP A 30 35.95 2.93 0.01
N PRO A 31 36.07 1.60 0.22
CA PRO A 31 37.00 0.78 -0.53
C PRO A 31 36.73 0.92 -2.04
N THR A 32 37.75 1.32 -2.78
CA THR A 32 37.73 1.52 -4.23
C THR A 32 38.33 0.30 -4.91
N GLY A 33 37.55 -0.35 -5.78
CA GLY A 33 38.01 -1.46 -6.61
C GLY A 33 38.35 -1.02 -8.03
N LEU A 34 38.73 -1.99 -8.87
CA LEU A 34 38.99 -1.81 -10.30
C LEU A 34 37.81 -1.17 -11.05
N PHE A 35 36.58 -1.43 -10.58
CA PHE A 35 35.34 -0.91 -11.19
C PHE A 35 34.80 0.36 -10.48
N GLY A 36 35.57 0.97 -9.58
CA GLY A 36 35.20 2.17 -8.83
C GLY A 36 34.73 1.88 -7.38
N PRO A 37 34.09 2.86 -6.70
CA PRO A 37 33.70 2.70 -5.31
C PRO A 37 32.59 1.67 -5.12
N ILE A 38 32.65 0.90 -4.04
CA ILE A 38 31.66 -0.15 -3.74
C ILE A 38 30.33 0.46 -3.31
N LEU A 39 29.23 -0.17 -3.74
CA LEU A 39 27.86 0.29 -3.53
C LEU A 39 27.18 -0.50 -2.41
N ASP A 40 26.54 0.22 -1.49
CA ASP A 40 25.67 -0.39 -0.49
C ASP A 40 24.33 -0.81 -1.12
N PRO A 41 23.96 -2.10 -1.10
CA PRO A 41 22.66 -2.56 -1.58
C PRO A 41 21.47 -1.96 -0.83
N ARG A 42 21.68 -1.45 0.39
CA ARG A 42 20.63 -0.82 1.22
C ARG A 42 20.39 0.65 0.87
N SER A 43 21.27 1.26 0.09
CA SER A 43 21.14 2.68 -0.27
C SER A 43 19.88 2.96 -1.11
N GLU A 44 19.24 4.10 -0.88
CA GLU A 44 18.08 4.53 -1.68
C GLU A 44 18.37 4.63 -3.17
N ARG A 45 19.59 5.04 -3.50
CA ARG A 45 20.08 5.15 -4.86
C ARG A 45 20.05 3.79 -5.55
N VAL A 46 20.65 2.76 -4.95
CA VAL A 46 20.63 1.39 -5.51
C VAL A 46 19.20 0.84 -5.63
N ARG A 47 18.33 1.08 -4.65
CA ARG A 47 16.91 0.69 -4.74
C ARG A 47 16.17 1.38 -5.90
N ARG A 48 16.54 2.62 -6.24
CA ARG A 48 15.97 3.34 -7.39
C ARG A 48 16.50 2.77 -8.71
N TRP A 49 17.81 2.52 -8.82
CA TRP A 49 18.40 1.88 -10.00
C TRP A 49 17.80 0.50 -10.28
N ASN A 50 17.66 -0.35 -9.26
CA ASN A 50 17.07 -1.67 -9.44
C ASN A 50 15.64 -1.62 -10.00
N ARG A 51 14.85 -0.60 -9.62
CA ARG A 51 13.52 -0.36 -10.18
C ARG A 51 13.58 0.06 -11.66
N VAL A 52 14.49 0.96 -12.01
CA VAL A 52 14.71 1.37 -13.41
C VAL A 52 15.16 0.20 -14.27
N ILE A 53 16.06 -0.65 -13.76
CA ILE A 53 16.54 -1.84 -14.45
C ILE A 53 15.41 -2.84 -14.70
N LEU A 54 14.52 -3.06 -13.71
CA LEU A 54 13.37 -3.93 -13.88
C LEU A 54 12.41 -3.40 -14.97
N LEU A 55 12.16 -2.09 -14.99
CA LEU A 55 11.35 -1.46 -16.03
C LEU A 55 12.01 -1.57 -17.42
N ALA A 56 13.32 -1.31 -17.51
CA ALA A 56 14.07 -1.48 -18.75
C ALA A 56 13.97 -2.92 -19.29
N ARG A 57 13.99 -3.94 -18.41
CA ARG A 57 13.80 -5.34 -18.80
C ARG A 57 12.39 -5.62 -19.32
N ALA A 58 11.36 -5.04 -18.70
CA ALA A 58 9.99 -5.14 -19.21
C ALA A 58 9.86 -4.49 -20.59
N VAL A 59 10.54 -3.36 -20.81
CA VAL A 59 10.61 -2.71 -22.13
C VAL A 59 11.35 -3.60 -23.15
N ALA A 60 12.46 -4.24 -22.78
CA ALA A 60 13.14 -5.21 -23.66
C ALA A 60 12.19 -6.34 -24.12
N LEU A 61 11.45 -6.92 -23.18
CA LEU A 61 10.46 -7.97 -23.46
C LEU A 61 9.31 -7.47 -24.35
N ALA A 62 8.90 -6.22 -24.22
CA ALA A 62 7.86 -5.65 -25.09
C ALA A 62 8.38 -5.34 -26.51
N ILE A 63 9.67 -5.07 -26.68
CA ILE A 63 10.26 -4.75 -27.99
C ILE A 63 10.59 -6.01 -28.79
N ASP A 64 11.02 -7.09 -28.13
CA ASP A 64 11.49 -8.30 -28.81
C ASP A 64 10.48 -8.85 -29.87
N PRO A 65 9.16 -8.94 -29.63
CA PRO A 65 8.21 -9.43 -30.64
C PRO A 65 7.99 -8.47 -31.81
N VAL A 66 8.31 -7.18 -31.67
CA VAL A 66 8.15 -6.17 -32.74
C VAL A 66 9.06 -6.47 -33.93
N PHE A 67 10.20 -7.15 -33.71
CA PHE A 67 11.06 -7.63 -34.81
C PHE A 67 10.33 -8.53 -35.80
N PHE A 68 9.30 -9.27 -35.36
CA PHE A 68 8.51 -10.13 -36.25
C PHE A 68 7.67 -9.33 -37.25
N TYR A 69 7.24 -8.12 -36.89
CA TYR A 69 6.44 -7.26 -37.75
C TYR A 69 7.27 -6.51 -38.81
N ALA A 70 8.60 -6.63 -38.76
CA ALA A 70 9.49 -6.11 -39.81
C ALA A 70 9.33 -6.90 -41.12
N LEU A 71 8.82 -8.12 -41.09
CA LEU A 71 8.53 -8.89 -42.31
C LEU A 71 7.15 -8.55 -42.85
N SER A 72 7.05 -8.37 -44.17
CA SER A 72 5.81 -7.99 -44.84
C SER A 72 5.74 -8.53 -46.25
N ILE A 73 4.52 -8.64 -46.77
CA ILE A 73 4.27 -9.11 -48.14
C ILE A 73 3.87 -7.92 -49.00
N GLY A 74 4.40 -7.84 -50.22
CA GLY A 74 4.07 -6.78 -51.17
C GLY A 74 2.58 -6.78 -51.52
N ARG A 75 2.01 -5.58 -51.74
CA ARG A 75 0.57 -5.36 -51.97
C ARG A 75 0.02 -6.07 -53.22
N ASP A 76 0.89 -6.32 -54.21
CA ASP A 76 0.55 -7.05 -55.44
C ASP A 76 0.66 -8.59 -55.28
N GLY A 77 0.86 -9.09 -54.05
CA GLY A 77 0.93 -10.52 -53.74
C GLY A 77 2.18 -11.23 -54.28
N SER A 78 3.19 -10.47 -54.67
CA SER A 78 4.28 -11.00 -55.49
C SER A 78 5.44 -11.58 -54.68
N CYS A 79 5.77 -11.01 -53.52
CA CYS A 79 6.95 -11.43 -52.77
C CYS A 79 7.02 -10.95 -51.30
N LEU A 80 7.82 -11.66 -50.50
CA LEU A 80 8.17 -11.36 -49.11
C LEU A 80 9.39 -10.42 -49.05
N TYR A 81 9.33 -9.40 -48.20
CA TYR A 81 10.44 -8.48 -47.94
C TYR A 81 10.55 -8.10 -46.46
N MET A 82 11.69 -7.53 -46.09
CA MET A 82 11.91 -6.93 -44.77
C MET A 82 11.84 -5.39 -44.85
N ASP A 83 11.01 -4.78 -44.02
CA ASP A 83 10.96 -3.34 -43.78
C ASP A 83 12.19 -2.91 -42.97
N GLY A 84 13.18 -2.36 -43.67
CA GLY A 84 14.45 -1.93 -43.09
C GLY A 84 14.31 -0.74 -42.15
N VAL A 85 13.25 0.07 -42.28
CA VAL A 85 13.02 1.25 -41.42
C VAL A 85 12.49 0.78 -40.07
N LEU A 86 11.46 -0.06 -40.08
CA LEU A 86 10.93 -0.65 -38.84
C LEU A 86 12.02 -1.48 -38.15
N ALA A 87 12.74 -2.31 -38.89
CA ALA A 87 13.86 -3.09 -38.34
C ALA A 87 14.93 -2.18 -37.71
N ALA A 88 15.32 -1.08 -38.36
CA ALA A 88 16.31 -0.13 -37.83
C ALA A 88 15.82 0.55 -36.55
N VAL A 89 14.58 1.06 -36.52
CA VAL A 89 14.01 1.71 -35.33
C VAL A 89 13.96 0.74 -34.15
N VAL A 90 13.44 -0.47 -34.36
CA VAL A 90 13.37 -1.51 -33.32
C VAL A 90 14.77 -1.89 -32.85
N THR A 91 15.75 -2.01 -33.75
CA THR A 91 17.16 -2.28 -33.41
C THR A 91 17.73 -1.19 -32.52
N VAL A 92 17.55 0.09 -32.88
CA VAL A 92 18.05 1.23 -32.08
C VAL A 92 17.46 1.20 -30.67
N ILE A 93 16.13 1.11 -30.53
CA ILE A 93 15.48 1.07 -29.22
C ILE A 93 15.99 -0.13 -28.41
N ARG A 94 16.11 -1.30 -29.05
CA ARG A 94 16.61 -2.52 -28.41
C ARG A 94 18.05 -2.36 -27.91
N THR A 95 18.94 -1.77 -28.71
CA THR A 95 20.34 -1.51 -28.31
C THR A 95 20.46 -0.53 -27.16
N CYS A 96 19.62 0.52 -27.12
CA CYS A 96 19.56 1.44 -25.98
C CYS A 96 19.19 0.71 -24.68
N VAL A 97 18.26 -0.24 -24.74
CA VAL A 97 17.87 -1.05 -23.59
C VAL A 97 18.97 -2.04 -23.18
N ASP A 98 19.68 -2.64 -24.14
CA ASP A 98 20.87 -3.48 -23.86
C ASP A 98 21.97 -2.69 -23.13
N ALA A 99 22.19 -1.41 -23.48
CA ALA A 99 23.14 -0.55 -22.78
C ALA A 99 22.78 -0.38 -21.28
N VAL A 100 21.49 -0.26 -20.96
CA VAL A 100 21.02 -0.22 -19.56
C VAL A 100 21.28 -1.54 -18.83
N HIS A 101 21.20 -2.67 -19.53
CA HIS A 101 21.51 -3.98 -18.94
C HIS A 101 23.02 -4.19 -18.76
N LEU A 102 23.85 -3.72 -19.69
CA LEU A 102 25.31 -3.68 -19.52
C LEU A 102 25.70 -2.82 -18.32
N TRP A 103 25.04 -1.67 -18.15
CA TRP A 103 25.19 -0.85 -16.95
C TRP A 103 24.83 -1.62 -15.68
N HIS A 104 23.76 -2.41 -15.67
CA HIS A 104 23.43 -3.28 -14.54
C HIS A 104 24.53 -4.31 -14.23
N VAL A 105 25.07 -4.99 -15.24
CA VAL A 105 26.19 -5.94 -15.06
C VAL A 105 27.39 -5.23 -14.45
N TRP A 106 27.74 -4.05 -14.94
CA TRP A 106 28.81 -3.24 -14.38
C TRP A 106 28.55 -2.83 -12.92
N LEU A 107 27.31 -2.48 -12.56
CA LEU A 107 26.94 -2.19 -11.17
C LEU A 107 27.06 -3.43 -10.26
N GLN A 108 26.77 -4.64 -10.76
CA GLN A 108 26.87 -5.88 -9.97
C GLN A 108 28.31 -6.19 -9.55
N PHE A 109 29.31 -5.86 -10.37
CA PHE A 109 30.73 -5.96 -9.99
C PHE A 109 31.13 -5.01 -8.85
N ARG A 110 30.28 -4.03 -8.52
CA ARG A 110 30.50 -3.05 -7.45
C ARG A 110 29.56 -3.21 -6.27
N LEU A 111 28.61 -4.14 -6.32
CA LEU A 111 27.56 -4.27 -5.31
C LEU A 111 28.01 -5.20 -4.18
N ALA A 112 28.02 -4.68 -2.95
CA ALA A 112 28.31 -5.51 -1.77
C ALA A 112 27.26 -6.63 -1.64
N TYR A 113 27.70 -7.84 -1.28
CA TYR A 113 26.82 -8.99 -1.10
C TYR A 113 26.82 -9.48 0.35
N VAL A 114 25.77 -10.19 0.74
CA VAL A 114 25.65 -10.80 2.08
C VAL A 114 26.31 -12.18 2.04
N SER A 115 27.25 -12.44 2.95
CA SER A 115 27.94 -13.74 2.97
C SER A 115 27.01 -14.87 3.45
N ARG A 116 27.08 -16.05 2.82
CA ARG A 116 26.25 -17.21 3.20
C ARG A 116 26.58 -17.72 4.59
N GLU A 117 27.86 -17.76 4.96
CA GLU A 117 28.32 -18.21 6.28
C GLU A 117 27.73 -17.36 7.41
N SER A 118 27.66 -16.04 7.22
CA SER A 118 27.06 -15.16 8.23
C SER A 118 25.53 -15.24 8.28
N LEU A 119 24.87 -15.70 7.21
CA LEU A 119 23.43 -15.98 7.21
C LEU A 119 23.09 -17.22 8.04
N VAL A 120 23.94 -18.25 8.04
CA VAL A 120 23.77 -19.46 8.87
C VAL A 120 23.84 -19.12 10.36
N VAL A 121 24.67 -18.14 10.73
CA VAL A 121 24.82 -17.64 12.11
C VAL A 121 23.79 -16.54 12.45
N GLY A 122 22.89 -16.18 11.53
CA GLY A 122 21.85 -15.16 11.75
C GLY A 122 22.32 -13.70 11.72
N CYS A 123 23.61 -13.44 11.51
CA CYS A 123 24.20 -12.09 11.50
C CYS A 123 24.10 -11.35 10.15
N GLY A 124 24.17 -12.06 9.02
CA GLY A 124 24.06 -11.47 7.67
C GLY A 124 25.06 -10.32 7.38
N LYS A 125 26.35 -10.55 7.57
CA LYS A 125 27.42 -9.56 7.32
C LYS A 125 27.60 -9.28 5.82
N LEU A 126 27.75 -8.00 5.48
CA LEU A 126 28.05 -7.53 4.12
C LEU A 126 29.56 -7.57 3.86
N VAL A 127 29.93 -8.13 2.71
CA VAL A 127 31.31 -8.19 2.23
C VAL A 127 31.59 -6.97 1.36
N TRP A 128 32.63 -6.21 1.73
CA TRP A 128 33.03 -4.95 1.10
C TRP A 128 34.38 -5.04 0.36
N ASP A 129 34.93 -6.23 0.18
CA ASP A 129 36.18 -6.40 -0.56
C ASP A 129 35.92 -6.50 -2.07
N ALA A 130 36.53 -5.61 -2.85
CA ALA A 130 36.31 -5.49 -4.30
C ALA A 130 36.71 -6.76 -5.05
N ARG A 131 37.83 -7.41 -4.66
CA ARG A 131 38.30 -8.62 -5.33
C ARG A 131 37.36 -9.80 -5.05
N ALA A 132 36.90 -9.91 -3.81
CA ALA A 132 35.93 -10.91 -3.41
C ALA A 132 34.58 -10.73 -4.13
N ILE A 133 34.09 -9.50 -4.26
CA ILE A 133 32.86 -9.18 -5.00
C ILE A 133 32.99 -9.59 -6.47
N ALA A 134 34.07 -9.16 -7.14
CA ALA A 134 34.27 -9.45 -8.55
C ALA A 134 34.41 -10.96 -8.83
N SER A 135 35.18 -11.67 -8.00
CA SER A 135 35.33 -13.13 -8.11
C SER A 135 34.00 -13.86 -7.85
N HIS A 136 33.27 -13.46 -6.80
CA HIS A 136 31.98 -14.06 -6.45
C HIS A 136 30.93 -13.86 -7.55
N TYR A 137 30.85 -12.67 -8.14
CA TYR A 137 29.91 -12.42 -9.24
C TYR A 137 30.34 -13.11 -10.52
N GLY A 138 31.63 -13.00 -10.91
CA GLY A 138 32.16 -13.55 -12.17
C GLY A 138 32.11 -15.07 -12.27
N HIS A 139 32.34 -15.80 -11.17
CA HIS A 139 32.22 -17.27 -11.15
C HIS A 139 30.77 -17.77 -11.02
N SER A 140 29.81 -16.86 -10.80
CA SER A 140 28.41 -17.25 -10.60
C SER A 140 27.73 -17.56 -11.93
N LEU A 141 27.46 -18.84 -12.20
CA LEU A 141 26.66 -19.27 -13.36
C LEU A 141 25.25 -18.64 -13.36
N LYS A 142 24.61 -18.55 -12.18
CA LYS A 142 23.28 -17.96 -12.02
C LYS A 142 23.29 -16.42 -11.93
N GLY A 143 24.49 -15.82 -11.86
CA GLY A 143 24.71 -14.38 -11.81
C GLY A 143 25.24 -13.87 -13.14
N PHE A 144 26.55 -13.66 -13.22
CA PHE A 144 27.23 -13.05 -14.36
C PHE A 144 26.93 -13.73 -15.69
N TRP A 145 27.08 -15.06 -15.78
CA TRP A 145 26.89 -15.77 -17.05
C TRP A 145 25.44 -15.74 -17.53
N PHE A 146 24.47 -15.79 -16.60
CA PHE A 146 23.07 -15.67 -16.96
C PHE A 146 22.68 -14.24 -17.33
N ASP A 147 23.23 -13.23 -16.66
CA ASP A 147 23.10 -11.83 -17.07
C ASP A 147 23.69 -11.61 -18.48
N LEU A 148 24.87 -12.17 -18.78
CA LEU A 148 25.53 -12.05 -20.08
C LEU A 148 24.71 -12.70 -21.20
N TYR A 149 24.22 -13.92 -20.99
CA TYR A 149 23.42 -14.66 -21.97
C TYR A 149 22.17 -13.90 -22.41
N VAL A 150 21.45 -13.32 -21.44
CA VAL A 150 20.20 -12.57 -21.66
C VAL A 150 20.42 -11.27 -22.46
N ILE A 151 21.62 -10.69 -22.39
CA ILE A 151 22.00 -9.45 -23.08
C ILE A 151 22.45 -9.69 -24.54
N LEU A 152 22.77 -10.93 -24.92
CA LEU A 152 23.28 -11.23 -26.26
C LEU A 152 22.35 -10.69 -27.36
N PRO A 153 22.88 -9.95 -28.36
CA PRO A 153 22.08 -9.30 -29.40
C PRO A 153 21.66 -10.28 -30.52
N ILE A 154 21.26 -11.50 -30.16
CA ILE A 154 20.85 -12.55 -31.10
C ILE A 154 19.71 -12.10 -32.04
N PRO A 155 18.64 -11.39 -31.60
CA PRO A 155 17.57 -10.97 -32.50
C PRO A 155 18.08 -9.95 -33.51
N GLN A 156 18.95 -9.02 -33.09
CA GLN A 156 19.58 -8.06 -34.00
C GLN A 156 20.43 -8.78 -35.04
N ILE A 157 21.26 -9.75 -34.64
CA ILE A 157 22.10 -10.54 -35.56
C ILE A 157 21.23 -11.34 -36.52
N VAL A 158 20.15 -11.98 -36.04
CA VAL A 158 19.25 -12.74 -36.92
C VAL A 158 18.61 -11.81 -37.95
N ILE A 159 18.03 -10.68 -37.52
CA ILE A 159 17.32 -9.74 -38.38
C ILE A 159 18.22 -9.12 -39.45
N TRP A 160 19.47 -8.75 -39.11
CA TRP A 160 20.36 -8.07 -40.05
C TRP A 160 21.24 -9.00 -40.89
N SER A 161 21.55 -10.21 -40.40
CA SER A 161 22.44 -11.14 -41.10
C SER A 161 21.70 -12.36 -41.67
N ILE A 162 20.92 -13.04 -40.84
CA ILE A 162 20.31 -14.33 -41.21
C ILE A 162 19.06 -14.12 -42.06
N VAL A 163 18.20 -13.16 -41.72
CA VAL A 163 16.97 -12.88 -42.48
C VAL A 163 17.27 -12.50 -43.94
N PRO A 164 18.16 -11.54 -44.24
CA PRO A 164 18.45 -11.18 -45.62
C PRO A 164 19.13 -12.32 -46.40
N MET A 165 19.98 -13.12 -45.72
CA MET A 165 20.62 -14.30 -46.32
C MET A 165 19.57 -15.35 -46.72
N LEU A 166 18.64 -15.69 -45.82
CA LEU A 166 17.61 -16.69 -46.09
C LEU A 166 16.55 -16.20 -47.08
N LEU A 167 16.24 -14.91 -47.09
CA LEU A 167 15.39 -14.30 -48.12
C LEU A 167 16.05 -14.39 -49.50
N LYS A 168 17.36 -14.16 -49.63
CA LYS A 168 18.07 -14.34 -50.92
C LYS A 168 18.13 -15.79 -51.39
N GLN A 169 18.17 -16.74 -50.46
CA GLN A 169 18.18 -18.18 -50.75
C GLN A 169 16.77 -18.78 -50.91
N ASP A 170 15.72 -17.95 -50.78
CA ASP A 170 14.30 -18.34 -50.83
C ASP A 170 13.90 -19.46 -49.84
N ARG A 171 14.55 -19.48 -48.67
CA ARG A 171 14.33 -20.48 -47.60
C ARG A 171 13.35 -20.00 -46.53
N ILE A 172 12.15 -19.58 -46.93
CA ILE A 172 11.17 -18.90 -46.06
C ILE A 172 10.71 -19.79 -44.88
N GLN A 173 10.53 -21.10 -45.08
CA GLN A 173 10.15 -22.00 -43.99
C GLN A 173 11.21 -22.03 -42.87
N ILE A 174 12.49 -22.16 -43.23
CA ILE A 174 13.62 -22.15 -42.29
C ILE A 174 13.69 -20.80 -41.57
N LEU A 175 13.49 -19.69 -42.30
CA LEU A 175 13.44 -18.35 -41.74
C LEU A 175 12.37 -18.23 -40.64
N MET A 176 11.13 -18.65 -40.93
CA MET A 176 10.02 -18.57 -39.96
C MET A 176 10.29 -19.46 -38.75
N THR A 177 10.85 -20.66 -38.94
CA THR A 177 11.27 -21.53 -37.84
C THR A 177 12.33 -20.87 -36.96
N ILE A 178 13.36 -20.25 -37.55
CA ILE A 178 14.41 -19.54 -36.79
C ILE A 178 13.81 -18.41 -35.96
N LEU A 179 12.90 -17.61 -36.54
CA LEU A 179 12.24 -16.51 -35.82
C LEU A 179 11.42 -17.00 -34.62
N LEU A 180 10.71 -18.13 -34.77
CA LEU A 180 9.98 -18.74 -33.65
C LEU A 180 10.93 -19.34 -32.59
N LEU A 181 12.07 -19.91 -32.99
CA LEU A 181 13.08 -20.44 -32.06
C LEU A 181 13.73 -19.34 -31.20
N ILE A 182 13.80 -18.09 -31.67
CA ILE A 182 14.27 -16.95 -30.85
C ILE A 182 13.41 -16.79 -29.58
N ILE A 183 12.12 -17.10 -29.65
CA ILE A 183 11.23 -17.01 -28.50
C ILE A 183 11.66 -18.02 -27.42
N LEU A 184 11.93 -19.26 -27.83
CA LEU A 184 12.36 -20.33 -26.93
C LEU A 184 13.73 -20.04 -26.31
N PHE A 185 14.71 -19.70 -27.14
CA PHE A 185 16.10 -19.58 -26.71
C PHE A 185 16.47 -18.21 -26.16
N GLN A 186 15.62 -17.19 -26.28
CA GLN A 186 15.99 -15.88 -25.80
C GLN A 186 14.89 -15.17 -25.04
N PHE A 187 13.67 -15.14 -25.58
CA PHE A 187 12.57 -14.48 -24.88
C PHE A 187 12.23 -15.19 -23.55
N LEU A 188 12.08 -16.51 -23.55
CA LEU A 188 11.77 -17.27 -22.33
C LEU A 188 12.88 -17.15 -21.26
N PRO A 189 14.18 -17.28 -21.58
CA PRO A 189 15.26 -16.97 -20.64
C PRO A 189 15.21 -15.54 -20.08
N LYS A 190 14.92 -14.52 -20.90
CA LYS A 190 14.74 -13.13 -20.44
C LYS A 190 13.59 -12.99 -19.45
N VAL A 191 12.45 -13.64 -19.71
CA VAL A 191 11.31 -13.68 -18.79
C VAL A 191 11.70 -14.35 -17.47
N HIS A 192 12.32 -15.52 -17.53
CA HIS A 192 12.78 -16.24 -16.35
C HIS A 192 13.74 -15.39 -15.50
N HIS A 193 14.69 -14.71 -16.15
CA HIS A 193 15.64 -13.80 -15.51
C HIS A 193 14.93 -12.63 -14.83
N SER A 194 13.96 -12.00 -15.50
CA SER A 194 13.16 -10.92 -14.93
C SER A 194 12.42 -11.36 -13.66
N ILE A 195 11.79 -12.54 -13.69
CA ILE A 195 11.09 -13.12 -12.52
C ILE A 195 12.08 -13.43 -11.39
N TYR A 196 13.25 -14.01 -11.72
CA TYR A 196 14.30 -14.30 -10.75
C TYR A 196 14.77 -13.02 -10.02
N LEU A 197 15.06 -11.96 -10.77
CA LEU A 197 15.48 -10.68 -10.20
C LEU A 197 14.38 -10.07 -9.33
N MET A 198 13.14 -10.08 -9.81
CA MET A 198 11.99 -9.56 -9.08
C MET A 198 11.80 -10.26 -7.73
N ARG A 199 11.89 -11.61 -7.70
CA ARG A 199 11.82 -12.40 -6.47
C ARG A 199 12.99 -12.12 -5.53
N LYS A 200 14.21 -11.97 -6.07
CA LYS A 200 15.40 -11.60 -5.28
C LYS A 200 15.23 -10.23 -4.62
N MET A 201 14.68 -9.25 -5.33
CA MET A 201 14.41 -7.92 -4.80
C MET A 201 13.32 -7.96 -3.71
N GLN A 202 12.22 -8.68 -3.92
CA GLN A 202 11.15 -8.84 -2.94
C GLN A 202 11.66 -9.37 -1.58
N LYS A 203 12.62 -10.30 -1.59
CA LYS A 203 13.21 -10.84 -0.36
C LYS A 203 13.97 -9.79 0.47
N VAL A 204 14.55 -8.78 -0.17
CA VAL A 204 15.37 -7.77 0.49
C VAL A 204 14.57 -6.53 0.89
N THR A 205 13.64 -6.08 0.04
CA THR A 205 12.89 -4.83 0.26
C THR A 205 11.47 -5.05 0.77
N GLY A 206 10.95 -6.29 0.75
CA GLY A 206 9.55 -6.62 1.07
C GLY A 206 8.55 -6.18 0.00
N TYR A 207 8.70 -4.96 -0.53
CA TYR A 207 7.95 -4.41 -1.65
C TYR A 207 8.88 -4.01 -2.80
N ILE A 208 8.48 -4.25 -4.06
CA ILE A 208 9.30 -3.93 -5.24
C ILE A 208 9.23 -2.43 -5.54
N PHE A 209 8.02 -1.88 -5.50
CA PHE A 209 7.73 -0.47 -5.69
C PHE A 209 6.87 0.01 -4.51
N GLY A 210 7.05 1.26 -4.09
CA GLY A 210 6.48 1.79 -2.85
C GLY A 210 4.96 1.91 -2.78
N THR A 211 4.21 1.40 -3.78
CA THR A 211 2.75 1.41 -3.79
C THR A 211 2.21 0.01 -4.11
N ILE A 212 1.11 -0.36 -3.44
CA ILE A 212 0.43 -1.66 -3.60
C ILE A 212 -0.07 -1.83 -5.05
N TRP A 213 -0.40 -0.72 -5.73
CA TRP A 213 -0.86 -0.68 -7.12
C TRP A 213 0.15 -1.23 -8.14
N TRP A 214 1.44 -1.18 -7.86
CA TRP A 214 2.44 -1.74 -8.78
C TRP A 214 2.34 -3.26 -8.91
N GLY A 215 1.90 -3.98 -7.89
CA GLY A 215 1.66 -5.42 -8.00
C GLY A 215 0.59 -5.73 -9.05
N PHE A 216 -0.51 -4.96 -9.05
CA PHE A 216 -1.55 -5.04 -10.07
C PHE A 216 -1.01 -4.67 -11.46
N GLY A 217 -0.31 -3.54 -11.57
CA GLY A 217 0.26 -3.08 -12.84
C GLY A 217 1.23 -4.07 -13.48
N LEU A 218 2.12 -4.70 -12.69
CA LEU A 218 3.08 -5.69 -13.19
C LEU A 218 2.40 -6.96 -13.71
N ASN A 219 1.33 -7.43 -13.04
CA ASN A 219 0.54 -8.57 -13.53
C ASN A 219 -0.13 -8.25 -14.86
N LEU A 220 -0.67 -7.03 -15.01
CA LEU A 220 -1.28 -6.58 -16.25
C LEU A 220 -0.26 -6.42 -17.39
N ILE A 221 0.91 -5.84 -17.10
CA ILE A 221 2.02 -5.73 -18.06
C ILE A 221 2.46 -7.12 -18.55
N ALA A 222 2.63 -8.08 -17.63
CA ALA A 222 2.99 -9.45 -18.01
C ALA A 222 1.94 -10.10 -18.92
N TYR A 223 0.66 -9.83 -18.66
CA TYR A 223 -0.45 -10.29 -19.48
C TYR A 223 -0.39 -9.71 -20.90
N PHE A 224 -0.22 -8.38 -21.03
CA PHE A 224 -0.08 -7.72 -22.33
C PHE A 224 1.17 -8.17 -23.11
N ILE A 225 2.29 -8.41 -22.43
CA ILE A 225 3.50 -8.95 -23.05
C ILE A 225 3.23 -10.36 -23.59
N ALA A 226 2.52 -11.22 -22.84
CA ALA A 226 2.14 -12.54 -23.34
C ALA A 226 1.24 -12.46 -24.57
N SER A 227 0.25 -11.55 -24.57
CA SER A 227 -0.62 -11.29 -25.73
C SER A 227 0.17 -10.81 -26.95
N HIS A 228 1.16 -9.94 -26.74
CA HIS A 228 2.03 -9.44 -27.79
C HIS A 228 2.86 -10.55 -28.43
N VAL A 229 3.45 -11.44 -27.62
CA VAL A 229 4.23 -12.59 -28.10
C VAL A 229 3.34 -13.54 -28.91
N VAL A 230 2.15 -13.87 -28.40
CA VAL A 230 1.17 -14.71 -29.11
C VAL A 230 0.77 -14.10 -30.45
N GLY A 231 0.47 -12.80 -30.47
CA GLY A 231 0.20 -12.07 -31.70
C GLY A 231 1.36 -12.07 -32.68
N GLY A 232 2.59 -11.92 -32.16
CA GLY A 232 3.83 -12.06 -32.94
C GLY A 232 3.96 -13.44 -33.59
N CYS A 233 3.78 -14.53 -32.84
CA CYS A 233 3.79 -15.90 -33.37
C CYS A 233 2.74 -16.07 -34.47
N TRP A 234 1.52 -15.61 -34.22
CA TRP A 234 0.43 -15.68 -35.18
C TRP A 234 0.75 -14.93 -36.49
N TYR A 235 1.35 -13.74 -36.39
CA TYR A 235 1.78 -12.96 -37.56
C TYR A 235 2.86 -13.69 -38.39
N VAL A 236 3.88 -14.26 -37.74
CA VAL A 236 4.95 -15.03 -38.40
C VAL A 236 4.38 -16.29 -39.07
N LEU A 237 3.52 -17.03 -38.37
CA LEU A 237 2.87 -18.23 -38.90
C LEU A 237 1.92 -17.92 -40.05
N ALA A 238 1.24 -16.77 -40.02
CA ALA A 238 0.42 -16.30 -41.13
C ALA A 238 1.26 -16.00 -42.38
N ILE A 239 2.43 -15.37 -42.25
CA ILE A 239 3.37 -15.20 -43.37
C ILE A 239 3.80 -16.56 -43.92
N GLN A 240 4.13 -17.52 -43.04
CA GLN A 240 4.47 -18.89 -43.44
C GLN A 240 3.33 -19.56 -44.21
N ARG A 241 2.06 -19.31 -43.83
CA ARG A 241 0.89 -19.83 -44.55
C ARG A 241 0.69 -19.21 -45.92
N VAL A 242 0.85 -17.89 -46.04
CA VAL A 242 0.77 -17.24 -47.36
C VAL A 242 1.89 -17.75 -48.28
N ALA A 243 3.11 -17.92 -47.77
CA ALA A 243 4.20 -18.53 -48.53
C ALA A 243 3.88 -19.96 -48.99
N ALA A 244 3.19 -20.76 -48.16
CA ALA A 244 2.72 -22.08 -48.56
C ALA A 244 1.67 -22.03 -49.68
N CYS A 245 0.73 -21.08 -49.64
CA CYS A 245 -0.23 -20.86 -50.74
C CYS A 245 0.49 -20.52 -52.06
N LEU A 246 1.44 -19.58 -52.00
CA LEU A 246 2.23 -19.15 -53.15
C LEU A 246 3.01 -20.32 -53.77
N SER A 247 3.66 -21.13 -52.95
CA SER A 247 4.39 -22.33 -53.39
C SER A 247 3.44 -23.38 -54.01
N GLN A 248 2.26 -23.60 -53.43
CA GLN A 248 1.28 -24.55 -53.98
C GLN A 248 0.74 -24.12 -55.36
N GLN A 249 0.43 -22.83 -55.53
CA GLN A 249 -0.03 -22.31 -56.83
C GLN A 249 1.07 -22.35 -57.90
N CYS A 250 2.31 -22.10 -57.49
CA CYS A 250 3.48 -22.20 -58.36
C CYS A 250 3.67 -23.63 -58.89
N ASN A 251 3.59 -24.64 -58.02
CA ASN A 251 3.71 -26.05 -58.41
C ASN A 251 2.60 -26.53 -59.36
N LYS A 252 1.38 -25.98 -59.24
CA LYS A 252 0.25 -26.34 -60.12
C LYS A 252 0.43 -25.89 -61.58
N LYS A 253 1.23 -24.84 -61.84
CA LYS A 253 1.42 -24.28 -63.19
C LYS A 253 2.55 -24.93 -64.00
N GLY A 254 3.32 -25.87 -63.45
CA GLY A 254 4.34 -26.66 -64.16
C GLY A 254 5.63 -25.90 -64.54
N ASN A 255 5.51 -24.64 -65.01
CA ASN A 255 6.64 -23.75 -65.36
C ASN A 255 6.63 -22.50 -64.47
N CYS A 256 7.03 -22.66 -63.20
CA CYS A 256 7.08 -21.55 -62.28
C CYS A 256 8.50 -21.39 -61.71
N ASN A 257 9.25 -20.44 -62.28
CA ASN A 257 10.56 -20.01 -61.77
C ASN A 257 10.37 -18.72 -60.95
N MET A 258 9.54 -18.80 -59.91
CA MET A 258 9.16 -17.65 -59.09
C MET A 258 9.98 -17.65 -57.80
N SER A 259 10.72 -16.57 -57.55
CA SER A 259 11.26 -16.30 -56.22
C SER A 259 10.14 -15.80 -55.31
N LEU A 260 9.88 -16.47 -54.18
CA LEU A 260 8.92 -15.95 -53.20
C LEU A 260 9.46 -14.71 -52.47
N SER A 261 10.77 -14.49 -52.49
CA SER A 261 11.44 -13.30 -51.99
C SER A 261 11.54 -12.18 -53.03
N CYS A 262 11.50 -10.92 -52.58
CA CYS A 262 11.65 -9.76 -53.46
C CYS A 262 13.10 -9.60 -53.93
N SER A 263 13.29 -9.06 -55.14
CA SER A 263 14.61 -8.77 -55.75
C SER A 263 15.53 -7.98 -54.82
N LYS A 264 14.98 -6.99 -54.11
CA LYS A 264 15.57 -6.36 -52.92
C LYS A 264 14.93 -6.98 -51.68
N GLY A 265 15.67 -7.86 -50.98
CA GLY A 265 15.18 -8.50 -49.75
C GLY A 265 14.99 -7.54 -48.56
N ILE A 266 15.59 -6.34 -48.63
CA ILE A 266 15.41 -5.24 -47.66
C ILE A 266 14.88 -4.01 -48.39
N CYS A 267 13.80 -3.44 -47.89
CA CYS A 267 13.15 -2.25 -48.42
C CYS A 267 13.24 -1.12 -47.39
N TYR A 268 13.86 0.01 -47.76
CA TYR A 268 13.91 1.22 -46.92
C TYR A 268 12.91 2.25 -47.45
N GLN A 269 11.72 2.31 -46.87
CA GLN A 269 10.64 3.18 -47.37
C GLN A 269 10.63 4.59 -46.74
N PHE A 270 11.78 5.08 -46.26
CA PHE A 270 11.89 6.38 -45.60
C PHE A 270 13.02 7.19 -46.25
N PHE A 271 12.67 8.37 -46.79
CA PHE A 271 13.50 9.36 -47.53
C PHE A 271 13.44 9.42 -49.07
N GLN A 272 12.32 9.12 -49.74
CA GLN A 272 12.18 9.51 -51.17
C GLN A 272 10.91 10.30 -51.45
N ARG A 273 11.10 11.41 -52.19
CA ARG A 273 10.05 12.27 -52.78
C ARG A 273 9.07 11.43 -53.61
N PRO A 274 7.83 11.91 -53.83
CA PRO A 274 6.75 11.13 -54.44
C PRO A 274 6.97 10.70 -55.91
N SER A 275 8.08 11.10 -56.55
CA SER A 275 8.26 11.01 -58.00
C SER A 275 9.17 9.87 -58.49
N THR A 276 9.81 9.11 -57.60
CA THR A 276 10.55 7.90 -57.97
C THR A 276 10.19 6.78 -57.02
N ILE A 277 9.05 6.15 -57.32
CA ILE A 277 8.64 4.88 -56.74
C ILE A 277 9.64 3.82 -57.22
N GLU A 278 10.80 3.69 -56.57
CA GLU A 278 11.45 2.38 -56.48
C GLU A 278 10.55 1.51 -55.59
N ARG A 279 9.43 1.04 -56.15
CA ARG A 279 8.73 -0.14 -55.65
C ARG A 279 9.81 -1.19 -55.41
N CYS A 280 9.71 -1.97 -54.34
CA CYS A 280 10.45 -3.24 -54.26
C CYS A 280 9.93 -4.12 -55.40
N ASN A 281 10.47 -3.88 -56.60
CA ASN A 281 9.91 -4.28 -57.87
C ASN A 281 10.03 -5.80 -57.94
N ALA A 282 8.88 -6.45 -57.78
CA ALA A 282 8.65 -7.75 -58.33
C ALA A 282 8.49 -7.57 -59.84
N ASN A 283 9.51 -7.94 -60.62
CA ASN A 283 9.33 -8.20 -62.04
C ASN A 283 8.55 -9.51 -62.20
N SER A 284 7.24 -9.49 -61.89
CA SER A 284 6.39 -10.66 -62.09
C SER A 284 5.13 -10.27 -62.86
N THR A 285 5.07 -10.77 -64.10
CA THR A 285 3.95 -10.72 -65.03
C THR A 285 2.81 -11.69 -64.68
N VAL A 286 2.55 -11.95 -63.38
CA VAL A 286 1.61 -13.01 -62.95
C VAL A 286 0.42 -12.43 -62.20
N THR A 287 -0.60 -12.04 -62.97
CA THR A 287 -1.91 -11.55 -62.51
C THR A 287 -2.71 -12.52 -61.62
N ASN A 288 -2.33 -13.81 -61.56
CA ASN A 288 -3.03 -14.83 -60.77
C ASN A 288 -2.40 -15.13 -59.39
N MET A 289 -1.36 -14.41 -58.97
CA MET A 289 -0.72 -14.62 -57.64
C MET A 289 -1.48 -13.88 -56.51
N SER A 290 -2.31 -12.90 -56.88
CA SER A 290 -3.19 -12.13 -56.00
C SER A 290 -4.25 -12.99 -55.28
N PHE A 291 -4.59 -14.17 -55.81
CA PHE A 291 -5.54 -15.10 -55.18
C PHE A 291 -5.11 -15.59 -53.80
N CYS A 292 -3.81 -15.58 -53.48
CA CYS A 292 -3.34 -15.93 -52.13
C CYS A 292 -3.50 -14.77 -51.14
N LEU A 293 -3.78 -13.55 -51.57
CA LEU A 293 -4.09 -12.42 -50.68
C LEU A 293 -5.58 -12.08 -50.65
N ASP A 294 -6.40 -12.82 -51.40
CA ASP A 294 -7.86 -12.71 -51.35
C ASP A 294 -8.39 -13.56 -50.19
N ASP A 295 -9.14 -12.93 -49.27
CA ASP A 295 -9.75 -13.59 -48.11
C ASP A 295 -10.82 -14.61 -48.55
N ASN A 296 -11.44 -14.40 -49.72
CA ASN A 296 -12.40 -15.34 -50.33
C ASN A 296 -11.74 -16.34 -51.29
N GLY A 297 -10.40 -16.41 -51.30
CA GLY A 297 -9.66 -17.31 -52.17
C GLY A 297 -9.90 -18.79 -51.86
N PRO A 298 -9.57 -19.70 -52.79
CA PRO A 298 -9.77 -21.15 -52.61
C PRO A 298 -8.82 -21.80 -51.59
N PHE A 299 -7.88 -21.05 -51.01
CA PHE A 299 -6.90 -21.56 -50.05
C PHE A 299 -7.41 -21.38 -48.62
N SER A 300 -7.48 -22.47 -47.85
CA SER A 300 -7.94 -22.42 -46.47
C SER A 300 -6.86 -21.88 -45.53
N TYR A 301 -7.04 -20.65 -45.06
CA TYR A 301 -6.12 -20.00 -44.12
C TYR A 301 -6.39 -20.33 -42.65
N GLY A 302 -7.55 -20.92 -42.33
CA GLY A 302 -7.93 -21.27 -40.96
C GLY A 302 -7.85 -20.07 -40.02
N ILE A 303 -7.09 -20.19 -38.94
CA ILE A 303 -6.95 -19.11 -37.93
C ILE A 303 -6.19 -17.88 -38.44
N TYR A 304 -5.57 -17.95 -39.62
CA TYR A 304 -4.72 -16.89 -40.18
C TYR A 304 -5.44 -16.02 -41.22
N SER A 305 -6.71 -16.29 -41.55
CA SER A 305 -7.47 -15.52 -42.56
C SER A 305 -7.46 -14.02 -42.27
N SER A 306 -7.82 -13.65 -41.03
CA SER A 306 -7.80 -12.26 -40.55
C SER A 306 -6.41 -11.59 -40.53
N ALA A 307 -5.31 -12.35 -40.70
CA ALA A 307 -3.96 -11.79 -40.78
C ALA A 307 -3.60 -11.28 -42.18
N ILE A 308 -4.25 -11.78 -43.23
CA ILE A 308 -3.94 -11.49 -44.63
C ILE A 308 -3.94 -9.97 -44.93
N PRO A 309 -5.00 -9.20 -44.59
CA PRO A 309 -5.01 -7.75 -44.80
C PRO A 309 -3.98 -7.01 -43.92
N VAL A 310 -3.55 -7.62 -42.81
CA VAL A 310 -2.60 -7.01 -41.86
C VAL A 310 -1.17 -7.10 -42.38
N ILE A 311 -0.76 -8.29 -42.86
CA ILE A 311 0.61 -8.56 -43.35
C ILE A 311 0.92 -7.79 -44.64
N SER A 312 -0.10 -7.55 -45.46
CA SER A 312 -0.02 -6.80 -46.72
C SER A 312 -0.23 -5.28 -46.55
N SER A 313 -0.57 -4.82 -45.35
CA SER A 313 -0.80 -3.39 -45.08
C SER A 313 0.48 -2.56 -45.22
N ASN A 314 0.36 -1.29 -45.58
CA ASN A 314 1.49 -0.34 -45.53
C ASN A 314 1.60 0.36 -44.18
N ALA A 315 0.55 0.31 -43.35
CA ALA A 315 0.53 1.02 -42.08
C ALA A 315 1.20 0.17 -40.98
N VAL A 316 2.39 0.61 -40.53
CA VAL A 316 3.14 -0.01 -39.42
C VAL A 316 2.28 -0.13 -38.16
N ILE A 317 1.43 0.86 -37.89
CA ILE A 317 0.53 0.87 -36.73
C ILE A 317 -0.43 -0.33 -36.77
N ILE A 318 -0.97 -0.67 -37.95
CA ILE A 318 -1.89 -1.81 -38.11
C ILE A 318 -1.12 -3.13 -37.88
N LYS A 319 0.09 -3.24 -38.42
CA LYS A 319 0.96 -4.42 -38.24
C LYS A 319 1.32 -4.70 -36.78
N ILE A 320 1.36 -3.66 -35.93
CA ILE A 320 1.68 -3.79 -34.51
C ILE A 320 0.43 -3.99 -33.66
N LEU A 321 -0.57 -3.11 -33.80
CA LEU A 321 -1.75 -3.12 -32.91
C LEU A 321 -2.67 -4.30 -33.18
N TYR A 322 -2.85 -4.70 -34.45
CA TYR A 322 -3.79 -5.76 -34.79
C TYR A 322 -3.34 -7.11 -34.21
N PRO A 323 -2.08 -7.58 -34.39
CA PRO A 323 -1.65 -8.84 -33.77
C PRO A 323 -1.68 -8.80 -32.24
N ILE A 324 -1.35 -7.67 -31.61
CA ILE A 324 -1.50 -7.50 -30.15
C ILE A 324 -2.95 -7.71 -29.74
N SER A 325 -3.88 -7.08 -30.44
CA SER A 325 -5.31 -7.20 -30.14
C SER A 325 -5.81 -8.63 -30.35
N TRP A 326 -5.38 -9.30 -31.41
CA TRP A 326 -5.68 -10.70 -31.67
C TRP A 326 -5.19 -11.59 -30.52
N GLY A 327 -3.92 -11.47 -30.13
CA GLY A 327 -3.37 -12.25 -29.02
C GLY A 327 -4.04 -11.96 -27.67
N LEU A 328 -4.51 -10.72 -27.46
CA LEU A 328 -5.29 -10.35 -26.28
C LEU A 328 -6.64 -11.08 -26.26
N PHE A 329 -7.39 -11.06 -27.37
CA PHE A 329 -8.67 -11.75 -27.46
C PHE A 329 -8.54 -13.26 -27.21
N GLN A 330 -7.49 -13.90 -27.74
CA GLN A 330 -7.29 -15.34 -27.59
C GLN A 330 -6.88 -15.70 -26.15
N LEU A 331 -5.94 -14.97 -25.56
CA LEU A 331 -5.50 -15.23 -24.18
C LEU A 331 -6.56 -14.84 -23.13
N SER A 332 -7.50 -13.95 -23.46
CA SER A 332 -8.63 -13.62 -22.57
C SER A 332 -9.81 -14.59 -22.72
N THR A 333 -9.69 -15.61 -23.58
CA THR A 333 -10.78 -16.58 -23.83
C THR A 333 -12.04 -15.94 -24.41
N PHE A 334 -11.96 -14.68 -24.87
CA PHE A 334 -13.07 -13.98 -25.56
C PHE A 334 -13.10 -14.32 -27.06
N GLY A 335 -11.96 -14.67 -27.67
CA GLY A 335 -11.86 -15.01 -29.09
C GLY A 335 -11.90 -16.53 -29.39
N ASN A 336 -12.82 -17.27 -28.77
CA ASN A 336 -12.91 -18.74 -28.90
C ASN A 336 -13.34 -19.26 -30.30
N ASN A 337 -13.50 -18.41 -31.30
CA ASN A 337 -13.78 -18.82 -32.68
C ASN A 337 -12.48 -19.18 -33.43
N LEU A 338 -11.62 -20.01 -32.81
CA LEU A 338 -10.47 -20.60 -33.49
C LEU A 338 -10.97 -21.72 -34.40
N THR A 339 -10.95 -21.50 -35.71
CA THR A 339 -11.28 -22.51 -36.72
C THR A 339 -10.01 -22.97 -37.43
N PRO A 340 -9.24 -23.92 -36.85
CA PRO A 340 -8.00 -24.37 -37.45
C PRO A 340 -8.22 -25.21 -38.71
N THR A 341 -7.25 -25.17 -39.63
CA THR A 341 -7.18 -26.15 -40.73
C THR A 341 -6.76 -27.55 -40.23
N SER A 342 -6.77 -28.55 -41.12
CA SER A 342 -6.30 -29.92 -40.85
C SER A 342 -4.78 -30.04 -40.58
N GLN A 343 -4.04 -28.92 -40.54
CA GLN A 343 -2.61 -28.94 -40.27
C GLN A 343 -2.32 -29.16 -38.78
N TRP A 344 -1.57 -30.23 -38.47
CA TRP A 344 -1.21 -30.59 -37.10
C TRP A 344 -0.53 -29.46 -36.31
N ALA A 345 0.36 -28.67 -36.93
CA ALA A 345 1.07 -27.58 -36.26
C ALA A 345 0.13 -26.42 -35.86
N GLU A 346 -0.90 -26.15 -36.67
CA GLU A 346 -1.91 -25.13 -36.36
C GLU A 346 -2.84 -25.63 -35.24
N VAL A 347 -3.25 -26.90 -35.29
CA VAL A 347 -4.05 -27.52 -34.22
C VAL A 347 -3.29 -27.50 -32.89
N LEU A 348 -2.00 -27.86 -32.90
CA LEU A 348 -1.16 -27.81 -31.69
C LEU A 348 -1.02 -26.39 -31.15
N PHE A 349 -0.81 -25.39 -32.02
CA PHE A 349 -0.75 -23.99 -31.62
C PHE A 349 -2.08 -23.55 -30.97
N CYS A 350 -3.23 -23.88 -31.57
CA CYS A 350 -4.55 -23.62 -30.99
C CYS A 350 -4.72 -24.28 -29.61
N MET A 351 -4.32 -25.54 -29.45
CA MET A 351 -4.38 -26.23 -28.16
C MET A 351 -3.54 -25.52 -27.09
N CYS A 352 -2.32 -25.10 -27.44
CA CYS A 352 -1.48 -24.31 -26.54
C CYS A 352 -2.09 -22.95 -26.21
N LEU A 353 -2.73 -22.28 -27.17
CA LEU A 353 -3.41 -20.99 -26.95
C LEU A 353 -4.60 -21.11 -26.00
N VAL A 354 -5.45 -22.12 -26.20
CA VAL A 354 -6.63 -22.32 -25.36
C VAL A 354 -6.23 -22.70 -23.93
N LEU A 355 -5.35 -23.70 -23.77
CA LEU A 355 -4.88 -24.13 -22.44
C LEU A 355 -4.07 -23.04 -21.73
N GLY A 356 -3.14 -22.40 -22.46
CA GLY A 356 -2.31 -21.32 -21.93
C GLY A 356 -3.11 -20.06 -21.60
N GLY A 357 -4.06 -19.70 -22.46
CA GLY A 357 -4.98 -18.58 -22.26
C GLY A 357 -5.87 -18.77 -21.04
N LEU A 358 -6.51 -19.94 -20.91
CA LEU A 358 -7.31 -20.27 -19.74
C LEU A 358 -6.49 -20.21 -18.44
N MET A 359 -5.28 -20.77 -18.44
CA MET A 359 -4.38 -20.71 -17.28
C MET A 359 -3.97 -19.27 -16.95
N LEU A 360 -3.56 -18.47 -17.95
CA LEU A 360 -3.13 -17.09 -17.75
C LEU A 360 -4.27 -16.19 -17.26
N PHE A 361 -5.47 -16.35 -17.83
CA PHE A 361 -6.65 -15.58 -17.47
C PHE A 361 -7.15 -15.91 -16.06
N THR A 362 -7.19 -17.18 -15.68
CA THR A 362 -7.52 -17.59 -14.30
C THR A 362 -6.52 -17.07 -13.28
N LEU A 363 -5.22 -17.09 -13.59
CA LEU A 363 -4.18 -16.47 -12.75
C LEU A 363 -4.35 -14.96 -12.63
N LEU A 364 -4.68 -14.27 -13.73
CA LEU A 364 -4.95 -12.83 -13.71
C LEU A 364 -6.13 -12.50 -12.79
N ILE A 365 -7.27 -13.17 -12.97
CA ILE A 365 -8.45 -12.99 -12.11
C ILE A 365 -8.12 -13.27 -10.65
N GLY A 366 -7.45 -14.39 -10.37
CA GLY A 366 -7.06 -14.77 -9.00
C GLY A 366 -6.19 -13.70 -8.33
N ASN A 367 -5.20 -13.18 -9.05
CA ASN A 367 -4.34 -12.12 -8.54
C ASN A 367 -5.08 -10.80 -8.32
N ILE A 368 -5.97 -10.41 -9.24
CA ILE A 368 -6.82 -9.21 -9.10
C ILE A 368 -7.74 -9.37 -7.88
N GLN A 369 -8.35 -10.54 -7.69
CA GLN A 369 -9.23 -10.82 -6.57
C GLN A 369 -8.48 -10.72 -5.23
N VAL A 370 -7.29 -11.30 -5.12
CA VAL A 370 -6.45 -11.19 -3.91
C VAL A 370 -6.10 -9.73 -3.63
N PHE A 371 -5.64 -8.98 -4.65
CA PHE A 371 -5.35 -7.55 -4.50
C PHE A 371 -6.59 -6.78 -4.03
N LEU A 372 -7.74 -6.96 -4.67
CA LEU A 372 -8.98 -6.26 -4.32
C LEU A 372 -9.41 -6.58 -2.88
N HIS A 373 -9.32 -7.84 -2.46
CA HIS A 373 -9.60 -8.24 -1.08
C HIS A 373 -8.67 -7.55 -0.09
N THR A 374 -7.37 -7.45 -0.37
CA THR A 374 -6.42 -6.79 0.54
C THR A 374 -6.72 -5.31 0.71
N VAL A 375 -7.01 -4.59 -0.39
CA VAL A 375 -7.31 -3.15 -0.37
C VAL A 375 -8.67 -2.89 0.29
N MET A 376 -9.66 -3.76 0.06
CA MET A 376 -11.01 -3.60 0.61
C MET A 376 -11.19 -4.19 2.01
N ALA A 377 -10.22 -4.96 2.53
CA ALA A 377 -10.36 -5.72 3.79
C ALA A 377 -10.80 -4.83 4.97
N LYS A 378 -10.14 -3.68 5.14
CA LYS A 378 -10.42 -2.75 6.25
C LYS A 378 -11.82 -2.13 6.15
N LYS A 379 -12.20 -1.66 4.96
CA LYS A 379 -13.54 -1.12 4.70
C LYS A 379 -14.63 -2.18 4.86
N ARG A 380 -14.40 -3.38 4.34
CA ARG A 380 -15.34 -4.51 4.47
C ARG A 380 -15.51 -4.93 5.93
N LYS A 381 -14.44 -5.00 6.73
CA LYS A 381 -14.51 -5.30 8.17
C LYS A 381 -15.42 -4.31 8.91
N MET A 382 -15.28 -3.01 8.61
CA MET A 382 -16.15 -1.97 9.17
C MET A 382 -17.61 -2.11 8.73
N GLN A 383 -17.85 -2.34 7.44
CA GLN A 383 -19.21 -2.52 6.91
C GLN A 383 -19.91 -3.73 7.53
N LEU A 384 -19.20 -4.85 7.69
CA LEU A 384 -19.72 -6.04 8.37
C LEU A 384 -20.07 -5.74 9.81
N ARG A 385 -19.16 -5.10 10.57
CA ARG A 385 -19.44 -4.67 11.96
C ARG A 385 -20.68 -3.79 12.06
N CYS A 386 -20.85 -2.80 11.19
CA CYS A 386 -22.04 -1.94 11.18
C CYS A 386 -23.32 -2.72 10.91
N ARG A 387 -23.31 -3.61 9.91
CA ARG A 387 -24.45 -4.45 9.55
C ARG A 387 -24.84 -5.39 10.69
N ASP A 388 -23.86 -6.04 11.29
CA ASP A 388 -24.06 -7.02 12.37
C ASP A 388 -24.58 -6.30 13.63
N MET A 389 -24.06 -5.11 13.95
CA MET A 389 -24.58 -4.24 15.01
C MET A 389 -26.03 -3.84 14.75
N GLU A 390 -26.35 -3.38 13.54
CA GLU A 390 -27.71 -2.98 13.18
C GLU A 390 -28.71 -4.14 13.24
N TRP A 391 -28.30 -5.32 12.77
CA TRP A 391 -29.07 -6.54 12.91
C TRP A 391 -29.30 -6.90 14.38
N TRP A 392 -28.25 -6.85 15.21
CA TRP A 392 -28.35 -7.11 16.65
C TRP A 392 -29.29 -6.13 17.35
N MET A 393 -29.19 -4.84 17.04
CA MET A 393 -30.08 -3.80 17.60
C MET A 393 -31.54 -3.99 17.19
N ARG A 394 -31.81 -4.42 15.95
CA ARG A 394 -33.16 -4.77 15.49
C ARG A 394 -33.70 -5.99 16.23
N ARG A 395 -32.90 -7.05 16.37
CA ARG A 395 -33.30 -8.28 17.07
C ARG A 395 -33.64 -8.03 18.54
N ARG A 396 -32.95 -7.09 19.18
CA ARG A 396 -33.21 -6.63 20.55
C ARG A 396 -34.28 -5.53 20.66
N GLN A 397 -34.91 -5.14 19.54
CA GLN A 397 -35.97 -4.13 19.49
C GLN A 397 -35.58 -2.77 20.11
N LEU A 398 -34.34 -2.33 19.91
CA LEU A 398 -33.89 -1.06 20.47
C LEU A 398 -34.68 0.14 19.88
N PRO A 399 -35.02 1.16 20.68
CA PRO A 399 -35.68 2.37 20.22
C PRO A 399 -34.90 3.05 19.08
N SER A 400 -35.61 3.68 18.13
CA SER A 400 -35.01 4.34 16.96
C SER A 400 -33.97 5.40 17.35
N ARG A 401 -34.23 6.17 18.42
CA ARG A 401 -33.30 7.17 18.95
C ARG A 401 -31.98 6.54 19.42
N LEU A 402 -32.03 5.39 20.10
CA LEU A 402 -30.83 4.69 20.57
C LEU A 402 -30.05 4.10 19.40
N ARG A 403 -30.75 3.49 18.44
CA ARG A 403 -30.13 2.97 17.21
C ARG A 403 -29.37 4.06 16.45
N ARG A 404 -30.00 5.24 16.26
CA ARG A 404 -29.38 6.38 15.59
C ARG A 404 -28.12 6.86 16.33
N ARG A 405 -28.15 6.91 17.67
CA ARG A 405 -26.98 7.26 18.48
C ARG A 405 -25.83 6.27 18.33
N VAL A 406 -26.11 4.96 18.35
CA VAL A 406 -25.09 3.92 18.15
C VAL A 406 -24.49 4.00 16.74
N SER A 407 -25.32 4.17 15.71
CA SER A 407 -24.83 4.33 14.33
C SER A 407 -23.99 5.60 14.15
N HIS A 408 -24.36 6.69 14.80
CA HIS A 408 -23.57 7.93 14.81
C HIS A 408 -22.22 7.70 15.49
N PHE A 409 -22.21 7.01 16.63
CA PHE A 409 -20.99 6.64 17.35
C PHE A 409 -20.03 5.81 16.51
N GLU A 410 -20.51 4.73 15.89
CA GLU A 410 -19.65 3.87 15.07
C GLU A 410 -19.06 4.64 13.87
N ARG A 411 -19.84 5.51 13.22
CA ARG A 411 -19.35 6.35 12.11
C ARG A 411 -18.29 7.34 12.57
N GLN A 412 -18.53 8.05 13.67
CA GLN A 412 -17.62 9.06 14.18
C GLN A 412 -16.32 8.43 14.71
N SER A 413 -16.45 7.32 15.46
CA SER A 413 -15.31 6.55 15.94
C SER A 413 -14.43 6.09 14.78
N TRP A 414 -15.01 5.63 13.66
CA TRP A 414 -14.27 5.27 12.46
C TRP A 414 -13.55 6.45 11.80
N LEU A 415 -14.17 7.63 11.72
CA LEU A 415 -13.52 8.82 11.17
C LEU A 415 -12.32 9.26 12.03
N THR A 416 -12.41 9.04 13.35
CA THR A 416 -11.42 9.48 14.33
C THR A 416 -10.25 8.50 14.44
N THR A 417 -10.54 7.21 14.65
CA THR A 417 -9.52 6.16 14.88
C THR A 417 -9.14 5.40 13.61
N GLY A 418 -9.86 5.59 12.52
CA GLY A 418 -9.80 4.70 11.36
C GLY A 418 -10.21 3.26 11.70
N GLY A 419 -10.95 3.03 12.80
CA GLY A 419 -11.32 1.71 13.30
C GLY A 419 -10.15 0.85 13.74
N VAL A 420 -9.08 1.48 14.25
CA VAL A 420 -7.98 0.82 14.93
C VAL A 420 -8.24 0.93 16.42
N ASP A 421 -8.22 -0.20 17.12
CA ASP A 421 -8.17 -0.22 18.57
C ASP A 421 -6.70 -0.06 18.98
N GLU A 422 -6.37 1.07 19.60
CA GLU A 422 -5.01 1.40 20.05
C GLU A 422 -4.46 0.36 21.04
N MET A 423 -5.34 -0.20 21.89
CA MET A 423 -4.94 -1.20 22.89
C MET A 423 -4.69 -2.56 22.24
N GLU A 424 -5.43 -2.90 21.17
CA GLU A 424 -5.17 -4.10 20.36
C GLU A 424 -3.82 -4.00 19.63
N LEU A 425 -3.44 -2.80 19.17
CA LEU A 425 -2.19 -2.57 18.43
C LEU A 425 -0.93 -2.79 19.28
N ILE A 426 -0.99 -2.44 20.56
CA ILE A 426 0.15 -2.57 21.50
C ILE A 426 0.09 -3.86 22.33
N LYS A 427 -0.92 -4.71 22.12
CA LYS A 427 -1.14 -5.92 22.93
C LYS A 427 0.03 -6.90 22.86
N ASP A 428 0.57 -7.10 21.67
CA ASP A 428 1.64 -8.08 21.39
C ASP A 428 3.05 -7.52 21.68
N LEU A 429 3.16 -6.25 22.10
CA LEU A 429 4.44 -5.64 22.48
C LEU A 429 4.87 -6.11 23.88
N PRO A 430 6.19 -6.22 24.14
CA PRO A 430 6.70 -6.43 25.49
C PRO A 430 6.17 -5.37 26.46
N GLU A 431 5.94 -5.77 27.72
CA GLU A 431 5.26 -4.93 28.69
C GLU A 431 5.95 -3.58 28.93
N GLY A 432 7.28 -3.57 28.97
CA GLY A 432 8.07 -2.33 29.13
C GLY A 432 7.77 -1.33 28.01
N LEU A 433 7.82 -1.76 26.75
CA LEU A 433 7.55 -0.90 25.61
C LEU A 433 6.10 -0.39 25.59
N ARG A 434 5.15 -1.25 25.98
CA ARG A 434 3.75 -0.86 26.12
C ARG A 434 3.58 0.25 27.18
N ARG A 435 4.26 0.15 28.32
CA ARG A 435 4.26 1.17 29.38
C ARG A 435 4.87 2.48 28.90
N ASP A 436 6.02 2.42 28.22
CA ASP A 436 6.68 3.62 27.69
C ASP A 436 5.79 4.37 26.69
N ILE A 437 5.12 3.66 25.79
CA ILE A 437 4.16 4.25 24.84
C ILE A 437 3.01 4.92 25.58
N LYS A 438 2.38 4.22 26.54
CA LYS A 438 1.29 4.80 27.34
C LYS A 438 1.74 6.05 28.08
N ARG A 439 2.88 6.00 28.76
CA ARG A 439 3.48 7.15 29.46
C ARG A 439 3.64 8.33 28.51
N TYR A 440 4.25 8.12 27.34
CA TYR A 440 4.46 9.18 26.36
C TYR A 440 3.15 9.86 25.93
N LEU A 441 2.06 9.09 25.78
CA LEU A 441 0.77 9.61 25.31
C LEU A 441 -0.01 10.41 26.36
N CYS A 442 0.08 10.06 27.65
CA CYS A 442 -0.81 10.63 28.68
C CYS A 442 -0.11 11.41 29.80
N LEU A 443 1.22 11.33 29.96
CA LEU A 443 1.94 11.94 31.08
C LEU A 443 1.67 13.45 31.21
N ASP A 444 1.74 14.20 30.11
CA ASP A 444 1.54 15.65 30.11
C ASP A 444 0.11 16.03 30.53
N LEU A 445 -0.87 15.22 30.17
CA LEU A 445 -2.27 15.41 30.57
C LEU A 445 -2.46 15.09 32.06
N ILE A 446 -1.86 14.00 32.54
CA ILE A 446 -1.93 13.59 33.94
C ILE A 446 -1.27 14.65 34.83
N LYS A 447 -0.11 15.19 34.43
CA LYS A 447 0.61 16.25 35.17
C LYS A 447 -0.14 17.58 35.25
N LYS A 448 -1.20 17.80 34.46
CA LYS A 448 -2.07 18.98 34.60
C LYS A 448 -2.95 18.91 35.85
N VAL A 449 -3.16 17.73 36.42
CA VAL A 449 -3.81 17.61 37.73
C VAL A 449 -2.82 18.08 38.79
N PRO A 450 -3.14 19.14 39.57
CA PRO A 450 -2.21 19.70 40.55
C PRO A 450 -1.70 18.67 41.56
N LEU A 451 -2.55 17.72 41.96
CA LEU A 451 -2.14 16.62 42.85
C LEU A 451 -1.07 15.72 42.22
N PHE A 452 -1.26 15.34 40.94
CA PHE A 452 -0.36 14.42 40.26
C PHE A 452 0.95 15.07 39.86
N HIS A 453 0.97 16.39 39.62
CA HIS A 453 2.19 17.14 39.35
C HIS A 453 3.26 16.98 40.45
N CYS A 454 2.82 16.83 41.70
CA CYS A 454 3.69 16.70 42.86
C CYS A 454 4.11 15.24 43.17
N LEU A 455 3.73 14.26 42.35
CA LEU A 455 4.03 12.85 42.58
C LEU A 455 5.34 12.44 41.88
N ASP A 456 6.02 11.47 42.49
CA ASP A 456 7.23 10.87 41.93
C ASP A 456 6.93 10.14 40.61
N ASP A 457 7.92 10.06 39.71
CA ASP A 457 7.75 9.43 38.39
C ASP A 457 7.26 7.97 38.46
N LEU A 458 7.67 7.21 39.49
CA LEU A 458 7.19 5.84 39.72
C LEU A 458 5.66 5.76 39.90
N ILE A 459 5.07 6.74 40.59
CA ILE A 459 3.61 6.77 40.81
C ILE A 459 2.92 7.22 39.53
N LEU A 460 3.49 8.21 38.84
CA LEU A 460 3.00 8.66 37.53
C LEU A 460 3.00 7.53 36.50
N ASP A 461 4.03 6.68 36.47
CA ASP A 461 4.09 5.48 35.62
C ASP A 461 2.94 4.52 35.91
N ASN A 462 2.66 4.31 37.21
CA ASN A 462 1.56 3.44 37.64
C ASN A 462 0.18 4.00 37.27
N ILE A 463 0.02 5.34 37.26
CA ILE A 463 -1.18 6.02 36.78
C ILE A 463 -1.28 5.85 35.25
N CYS A 464 -0.21 6.16 34.52
CA CYS A 464 -0.18 6.08 33.05
C CYS A 464 -0.50 4.68 32.53
N ASP A 465 -0.04 3.62 33.19
CA ASP A 465 -0.31 2.24 32.76
C ASP A 465 -1.79 1.83 32.93
N ARG A 466 -2.52 2.44 33.88
CA ARG A 466 -3.93 2.10 34.18
C ARG A 466 -4.95 2.95 33.43
N VAL A 467 -4.51 4.03 32.80
CA VAL A 467 -5.36 4.90 32.02
C VAL A 467 -5.79 4.22 30.71
N LYS A 468 -7.06 4.40 30.32
CA LYS A 468 -7.67 3.81 29.12
C LYS A 468 -8.12 4.90 28.14
N PRO A 469 -7.91 4.76 26.83
CA PRO A 469 -8.46 5.69 25.86
C PRO A 469 -9.99 5.59 25.80
N LEU A 470 -10.65 6.73 25.62
CA LEU A 470 -12.10 6.90 25.57
C LEU A 470 -12.47 7.84 24.42
N ILE A 471 -13.61 7.56 23.78
CA ILE A 471 -14.16 8.39 22.70
C ILE A 471 -15.62 8.68 23.02
N TYR A 472 -15.97 9.96 22.98
CA TYR A 472 -17.33 10.43 23.16
C TYR A 472 -17.80 11.17 21.91
N CYS A 473 -19.05 10.94 21.52
CA CYS A 473 -19.65 11.65 20.39
C CYS A 473 -20.16 13.03 20.81
N GLN A 474 -20.33 13.90 19.81
CA GLN A 474 -21.06 15.15 19.98
C GLN A 474 -22.46 14.90 20.57
N ASP A 475 -22.88 15.81 21.45
CA ASP A 475 -24.13 15.80 22.21
C ASP A 475 -24.31 14.61 23.16
N GLU A 476 -23.28 13.78 23.32
CA GLU A 476 -23.29 12.70 24.29
C GLU A 476 -23.07 13.25 25.70
N LYS A 477 -23.90 12.80 26.64
CA LYS A 477 -23.76 13.13 28.06
C LYS A 477 -22.78 12.15 28.70
N ILE A 478 -21.65 12.66 29.19
CA ILE A 478 -20.62 11.84 29.83
C ILE A 478 -21.08 11.43 31.24
N MET A 479 -21.55 12.39 32.04
CA MET A 479 -22.08 12.18 33.39
C MET A 479 -23.18 13.20 33.66
N ARG A 480 -24.16 12.87 34.51
CA ARG A 480 -25.15 13.83 34.99
C ARG A 480 -24.83 14.26 36.42
N GLU A 481 -25.26 15.47 36.77
CA GLU A 481 -25.20 15.94 38.14
C GLU A 481 -25.95 14.96 39.06
N GLY A 482 -25.31 14.55 40.16
CA GLY A 482 -25.84 13.54 41.08
C GLY A 482 -25.45 12.09 40.75
N ASP A 483 -25.01 11.78 39.53
CA ASP A 483 -24.59 10.41 39.17
C ASP A 483 -23.30 10.03 39.90
N PRO A 484 -23.09 8.75 40.27
CA PRO A 484 -21.83 8.32 40.87
C PRO A 484 -20.66 8.46 39.88
N VAL A 485 -19.61 9.17 40.28
CA VAL A 485 -18.41 9.38 39.48
C VAL A 485 -17.62 8.08 39.42
N GLN A 486 -17.55 7.43 38.25
CA GLN A 486 -16.88 6.13 38.08
C GLN A 486 -15.42 6.25 37.66
N ARG A 487 -15.03 7.36 37.04
CA ARG A 487 -13.68 7.58 36.51
C ARG A 487 -13.36 9.06 36.42
N MET A 488 -12.07 9.37 36.53
CA MET A 488 -11.53 10.66 36.11
C MET A 488 -11.35 10.63 34.59
N VAL A 489 -11.70 11.71 33.89
CA VAL A 489 -11.52 11.81 32.43
C VAL A 489 -10.65 13.01 32.10
N PHE A 490 -9.57 12.78 31.36
CA PHE A 490 -8.61 13.78 30.89
C PHE A 490 -8.86 14.08 29.41
N ILE A 491 -9.16 15.33 29.08
CA ILE A 491 -9.54 15.71 27.71
C ILE A 491 -8.28 15.85 26.86
N VAL A 492 -8.14 15.01 25.83
CA VAL A 492 -7.05 15.11 24.85
C VAL A 492 -7.43 16.08 23.74
N ARG A 493 -8.63 15.91 23.18
CA ARG A 493 -9.20 16.72 22.09
C ARG A 493 -10.70 16.86 22.25
N GLY A 494 -11.26 17.94 21.70
CA GLY A 494 -12.67 18.28 21.81
C GLY A 494 -12.99 19.20 23.00
N ARG A 495 -14.25 19.61 23.09
CA ARG A 495 -14.74 20.53 24.12
C ARG A 495 -15.93 19.93 24.84
N ILE A 496 -15.93 20.04 26.16
CA ILE A 496 -17.01 19.53 27.02
C ILE A 496 -17.65 20.73 27.70
N LYS A 497 -18.98 20.81 27.66
CA LYS A 497 -19.73 21.79 28.43
C LYS A 497 -20.19 21.18 29.74
N SER A 498 -19.95 21.91 30.83
CA SER A 498 -20.41 21.60 32.17
C SER A 498 -21.63 22.46 32.48
N ASN A 499 -22.70 21.85 32.99
CA ASN A 499 -23.89 22.54 33.50
C ASN A 499 -24.12 22.13 34.95
N GLN A 500 -24.10 23.09 35.86
CA GLN A 500 -24.41 22.90 37.27
C GLN A 500 -25.69 23.64 37.62
N ASN A 501 -26.65 22.96 38.26
CA ASN A 501 -27.87 23.61 38.70
C ASN A 501 -27.64 24.34 40.04
N LEU A 502 -27.83 25.66 40.04
CA LEU A 502 -27.80 26.47 41.24
C LEU A 502 -29.23 26.72 41.75
N SER A 503 -29.34 27.17 43.01
CA SER A 503 -30.63 27.53 43.60
C SER A 503 -31.35 28.62 42.79
N LYS A 504 -32.70 28.57 42.74
CA LYS A 504 -33.61 29.44 41.93
C LYS A 504 -33.66 29.14 40.42
N GLY A 505 -33.21 27.95 39.99
CA GLY A 505 -33.26 27.56 38.57
C GLY A 505 -32.20 28.25 37.70
N LEU A 506 -31.19 28.88 38.32
CA LEU A 506 -30.04 29.42 37.62
C LEU A 506 -29.09 28.28 37.27
N VAL A 507 -28.58 28.22 36.04
CA VAL A 507 -27.64 27.17 35.62
C VAL A 507 -26.28 27.81 35.37
N ALA A 508 -25.26 27.40 36.12
CA ALA A 508 -23.88 27.78 35.83
C ALA A 508 -23.37 26.90 34.68
N THR A 509 -22.83 27.53 33.65
CA THR A 509 -22.27 26.82 32.49
C THR A 509 -20.81 27.15 32.30
N ASP A 510 -19.99 26.14 32.10
CA ASP A 510 -18.56 26.28 31.80
C ASP A 510 -18.15 25.40 30.61
N ILE A 511 -17.09 25.75 29.90
CA ILE A 511 -16.58 25.00 28.76
C ILE A 511 -15.15 24.53 29.03
N LEU A 512 -15.01 23.23 29.28
CA LEU A 512 -13.75 22.56 29.47
C LEU A 512 -13.03 22.38 28.13
N GLN A 513 -11.80 22.90 28.07
CA GLN A 513 -10.91 22.85 26.92
C GLN A 513 -9.98 21.62 26.99
N PRO A 514 -9.30 21.27 25.88
CA PRO A 514 -8.25 20.26 25.88
C PRO A 514 -7.21 20.48 26.98
N GLY A 515 -6.89 19.42 27.73
CA GLY A 515 -6.04 19.46 28.91
C GLY A 515 -6.76 19.67 30.23
N ALA A 516 -8.03 20.05 30.22
CA ALA A 516 -8.86 19.99 31.41
C ALA A 516 -9.23 18.53 31.73
N PHE A 517 -9.74 18.31 32.95
CA PHE A 517 -10.18 17.01 33.41
C PHE A 517 -11.49 17.14 34.19
N LEU A 518 -12.19 16.03 34.34
CA LEU A 518 -13.43 15.91 35.10
C LEU A 518 -13.37 14.69 36.04
N GLY A 519 -14.20 14.69 37.08
CA GLY A 519 -14.20 13.65 38.11
C GLY A 519 -13.19 13.89 39.24
N ASP A 520 -12.81 15.15 39.52
CA ASP A 520 -11.87 15.52 40.59
C ASP A 520 -12.38 15.12 41.98
N GLU A 521 -13.69 14.89 42.12
CA GLU A 521 -14.31 14.37 43.34
C GLU A 521 -13.66 13.04 43.81
N LEU A 522 -13.18 12.22 42.86
CA LEU A 522 -12.50 10.95 43.13
C LEU A 522 -11.17 11.11 43.87
N LEU A 523 -10.49 12.25 43.72
CA LEU A 523 -9.23 12.53 44.43
C LEU A 523 -9.48 12.63 45.94
N SER A 524 -10.54 13.33 46.34
CA SER A 524 -10.93 13.45 47.75
C SER A 524 -11.49 12.14 48.32
N TRP A 525 -12.25 11.40 47.51
CA TRP A 525 -12.84 10.13 47.89
C TRP A 525 -11.81 9.03 48.13
N SER A 526 -10.81 8.90 47.25
CA SER A 526 -9.77 7.87 47.35
C SER A 526 -8.88 8.05 48.61
N LEU A 527 -8.69 9.30 49.04
CA LEU A 527 -7.88 9.65 50.21
C LEU A 527 -8.64 9.65 51.53
N ARG A 528 -9.98 9.56 51.50
CA ARG A 528 -10.84 9.63 52.69
C ARG A 528 -10.57 8.49 53.68
N ARG A 529 -10.55 8.81 54.96
CA ARG A 529 -10.49 7.88 56.10
C ARG A 529 -11.55 8.25 57.17
N PRO A 530 -12.28 7.28 57.76
CA PRO A 530 -12.42 5.90 57.30
C PRO A 530 -12.98 5.84 55.87
N PHE A 531 -12.56 4.83 55.11
CA PHE A 531 -12.90 4.73 53.70
C PHE A 531 -14.40 4.46 53.50
N LEU A 532 -15.01 5.15 52.53
CA LEU A 532 -16.40 4.96 52.16
C LEU A 532 -16.47 4.30 50.78
N HIS A 533 -17.02 3.09 50.71
CA HIS A 533 -17.14 2.35 49.44
C HIS A 533 -18.06 3.02 48.41
N ARG A 534 -18.95 3.91 48.85
CA ARG A 534 -19.86 4.65 47.97
C ARG A 534 -19.09 5.73 47.20
N LEU A 535 -19.21 5.70 45.88
CA LEU A 535 -18.64 6.71 44.99
C LEU A 535 -19.26 8.10 45.22
N PRO A 536 -18.48 9.17 45.05
CA PRO A 536 -19.00 10.54 45.16
C PRO A 536 -19.97 10.82 44.00
N ALA A 537 -20.92 11.72 44.25
CA ALA A 537 -21.84 12.21 43.23
C ALA A 537 -21.17 13.30 42.37
N SER A 538 -21.44 13.31 41.08
CA SER A 538 -20.95 14.33 40.15
C SER A 538 -21.53 15.70 40.49
N SER A 539 -20.65 16.71 40.55
CA SER A 539 -21.02 18.09 40.85
C SER A 539 -21.77 18.81 39.73
N ALA A 540 -21.69 18.30 38.49
CA ALA A 540 -22.30 18.91 37.32
C ALA A 540 -22.69 17.86 36.27
N THR A 541 -23.49 18.29 35.29
CA THR A 541 -23.80 17.51 34.07
C THR A 541 -22.83 17.89 32.96
N PHE A 542 -22.09 16.91 32.44
CA PHE A 542 -21.10 17.11 31.39
C PHE A 542 -21.60 16.56 30.05
N PHE A 543 -21.52 17.37 29.00
CA PHE A 543 -21.89 16.97 27.64
C PHE A 543 -20.86 17.42 26.62
N CYS A 544 -20.62 16.58 25.63
CA CYS A 544 -19.69 16.84 24.55
C CYS A 544 -20.28 17.83 23.55
N LEU A 545 -19.60 18.94 23.30
CA LEU A 545 -19.95 19.86 22.21
C LEU A 545 -19.45 19.36 20.85
N GLU A 546 -18.38 18.57 20.88
CA GLU A 546 -17.70 18.00 19.71
C GLU A 546 -17.30 16.55 20.01
N SER A 547 -16.93 15.80 18.98
CA SER A 547 -16.28 14.50 19.16
C SER A 547 -15.06 14.66 20.06
N THR A 548 -15.08 14.01 21.22
CA THR A 548 -14.08 14.21 22.26
C THR A 548 -13.27 12.93 22.44
N GLU A 549 -11.95 13.05 22.28
CA GLU A 549 -10.97 12.01 22.62
C GLU A 549 -10.46 12.30 24.03
N ALA A 550 -10.47 11.28 24.88
CA ALA A 550 -10.10 11.44 26.27
C ALA A 550 -9.40 10.19 26.81
N PHE A 551 -8.75 10.37 27.94
CA PHE A 551 -8.19 9.29 28.74
C PHE A 551 -8.99 9.13 30.02
N GLY A 552 -9.32 7.90 30.40
CA GLY A 552 -10.07 7.59 31.61
C GLY A 552 -9.20 6.85 32.64
N LEU A 553 -9.22 7.29 33.89
CA LEU A 553 -8.69 6.56 35.05
C LEU A 553 -9.87 6.12 35.93
N ASP A 554 -10.12 4.82 36.00
CA ASP A 554 -11.25 4.29 36.77
C ASP A 554 -11.03 4.49 38.29
N ALA A 555 -12.12 4.69 39.04
CA ALA A 555 -12.08 4.99 40.48
C ALA A 555 -11.32 3.93 41.30
N TYR A 556 -11.50 2.65 40.95
CA TYR A 556 -10.82 1.55 41.63
C TYR A 556 -9.32 1.50 41.33
N ASP A 557 -8.90 1.90 40.13
CA ASP A 557 -7.49 2.00 39.77
C ASP A 557 -6.82 3.16 40.54
N LEU A 558 -7.49 4.30 40.64
CA LEU A 558 -7.03 5.41 41.48
C LEU A 558 -6.94 5.01 42.96
N ARG A 559 -7.94 4.27 43.46
CA ARG A 559 -7.92 3.73 44.83
C ARG A 559 -6.72 2.81 45.05
N TYR A 560 -6.49 1.87 44.14
CA TYR A 560 -5.35 0.97 44.23
C TYR A 560 -4.03 1.75 44.34
N ILE A 561 -3.83 2.78 43.52
CA ILE A 561 -2.62 3.61 43.53
C ILE A 561 -2.48 4.37 44.85
N THR A 562 -3.57 4.99 45.33
CA THR A 562 -3.56 5.76 46.58
C THR A 562 -3.38 4.90 47.83
N GLU A 563 -3.87 3.66 47.81
CA GLU A 563 -3.63 2.67 48.87
C GLU A 563 -2.21 2.10 48.82
N HIS A 564 -1.72 1.75 47.63
CA HIS A 564 -0.38 1.18 47.45
C HIS A 564 0.74 2.17 47.79
N PHE A 565 0.57 3.44 47.40
CA PHE A 565 1.54 4.51 47.69
C PHE A 565 1.08 5.41 48.84
N ARG A 566 0.41 4.85 49.85
CA ARG A 566 -0.18 5.59 50.98
C ARG A 566 0.79 6.57 51.64
N TYR A 567 2.07 6.21 51.75
CA TYR A 567 3.10 7.05 52.37
C TYR A 567 3.27 8.42 51.69
N LYS A 568 3.13 8.52 50.36
CA LYS A 568 3.16 9.82 49.66
C LYS A 568 1.87 10.58 49.85
N PHE A 569 0.73 9.90 49.71
CA PHE A 569 -0.58 10.55 49.83
C PHE A 569 -0.95 10.96 51.26
N ALA A 570 -0.23 10.48 52.27
CA ALA A 570 -0.34 10.92 53.66
C ALA A 570 0.40 12.24 53.97
N ASN A 571 1.22 12.75 53.04
CA ASN A 571 1.98 13.99 53.24
C ASN A 571 1.06 15.23 53.35
N ASP A 572 1.23 16.01 54.42
CA ASP A 572 0.46 17.23 54.67
C ASP A 572 0.57 18.27 53.56
N SER A 573 1.70 18.33 52.85
CA SER A 573 1.85 19.23 51.70
C SER A 573 0.89 18.85 50.57
N LEU A 574 0.76 17.56 50.25
CA LEU A 574 -0.15 17.06 49.22
C LEU A 574 -1.61 17.24 49.65
N ARG A 575 -1.91 17.06 50.94
CA ARG A 575 -3.24 17.31 51.53
C ARG A 575 -3.65 18.76 51.40
N ARG A 576 -2.73 19.71 51.65
CA ARG A 576 -2.98 21.15 51.43
C ARG A 576 -3.26 21.46 49.98
N THR A 577 -2.47 20.92 49.04
CA THR A 577 -2.70 21.08 47.59
C THR A 577 -4.07 20.55 47.19
N LEU A 578 -4.46 19.37 47.70
CA LEU A 578 -5.79 18.79 47.46
C LEU A 578 -6.92 19.67 47.99
N ARG A 579 -6.81 20.17 49.24
CA ARG A 579 -7.79 21.10 49.84
C ARG A 579 -7.89 22.39 49.02
N TYR A 580 -6.76 22.95 48.61
CA TYR A 580 -6.73 24.20 47.84
C TYR A 580 -7.39 24.07 46.46
N HIS A 581 -7.17 22.95 45.77
CA HIS A 581 -7.73 22.72 44.43
C HIS A 581 -9.11 22.06 44.41
N SER A 582 -9.61 21.55 45.54
CA SER A 582 -10.93 20.93 45.62
C SER A 582 -12.05 21.96 45.47
N SER A 583 -12.97 21.70 44.53
CA SER A 583 -14.16 22.55 44.31
C SER A 583 -15.01 22.72 45.58
N ASN A 584 -15.16 21.65 46.37
CA ASN A 584 -15.95 21.68 47.61
C ASN A 584 -15.32 22.61 48.67
N TRP A 585 -14.00 22.54 48.86
CA TRP A 585 -13.28 23.38 49.81
C TRP A 585 -13.24 24.84 49.38
N ARG A 586 -13.07 25.11 48.08
CA ARG A 586 -13.12 26.48 47.54
C ARG A 586 -14.50 27.10 47.69
N THR A 587 -15.55 26.33 47.43
CA THR A 587 -16.94 26.76 47.61
C THR A 587 -17.22 27.06 49.09
N TRP A 588 -16.81 26.16 49.99
CA TRP A 588 -16.94 26.37 51.44
C TRP A 588 -16.19 27.62 51.91
N ALA A 589 -14.95 27.81 51.48
CA ALA A 589 -14.14 28.98 51.83
C ALA A 589 -14.79 30.28 51.31
N ALA A 590 -15.25 30.30 50.05
CA ALA A 590 -15.95 31.44 49.47
C ALA A 590 -17.21 31.80 50.26
N VAL A 591 -18.01 30.81 50.64
CA VAL A 591 -19.22 31.01 51.46
C VAL A 591 -18.85 31.60 52.82
N ASN A 592 -17.84 31.06 53.51
CA ASN A 592 -17.40 31.57 54.82
C ASN A 592 -16.83 32.99 54.75
N ILE A 593 -16.03 33.30 53.73
CA ILE A 593 -15.50 34.65 53.50
C ILE A 593 -16.65 35.62 53.26
N GLN A 594 -17.64 35.24 52.43
CA GLN A 594 -18.83 36.06 52.18
C GLN A 594 -19.64 36.32 53.46
N PHE A 595 -19.78 35.32 54.34
CA PHE A 595 -20.40 35.51 55.66
C PHE A 595 -19.63 36.46 56.55
N ALA A 596 -18.31 36.25 56.68
CA ALA A 596 -17.45 37.06 57.52
C ALA A 596 -17.47 38.53 57.05
N TRP A 597 -17.36 38.77 55.75
CA TRP A 597 -17.43 40.09 55.15
C TRP A 597 -18.77 40.79 55.43
N ARG A 598 -19.90 40.10 55.28
CA ARG A 598 -21.22 40.67 55.55
C ARG A 598 -21.44 40.97 57.04
N ARG A 599 -20.95 40.11 57.94
CA ARG A 599 -20.97 40.36 59.39
C ARG A 599 -20.12 41.58 59.76
N TYR A 600 -18.94 41.71 59.14
CA TYR A 600 -18.08 42.89 59.30
C TYR A 600 -18.81 44.16 58.83
N MET A 601 -19.37 44.16 57.61
CA MET A 601 -20.15 45.27 57.07
C MET A 601 -21.36 45.66 57.93
N LYS A 602 -22.04 44.68 58.56
CA LYS A 602 -23.16 44.93 59.48
C LYS A 602 -22.71 45.57 60.80
N ARG A 603 -21.48 45.29 61.25
CA ARG A 603 -20.88 45.88 62.46
C ARG A 603 -20.30 47.28 62.22
N THR A 604 -19.71 47.53 61.05
CA THR A 604 -19.09 48.82 60.72
C THR A 604 -20.06 49.88 60.22
N ARG A 605 -21.24 49.50 59.69
CA ARG A 605 -22.32 50.42 59.30
C ARG A 605 -23.30 50.72 60.45
N GLY A 606 -22.80 51.09 61.64
CA GLY A 606 -23.60 51.30 62.84
C GLY A 606 -24.88 52.13 62.65
N SER A 607 -25.94 51.71 63.38
CA SER A 607 -27.23 52.36 63.65
C SER A 607 -27.48 53.74 63.01
N GLY A 608 -28.10 53.77 61.83
CA GLY A 608 -28.48 55.04 61.22
C GLY A 608 -29.09 54.95 59.83
N THR A 609 -30.12 54.12 59.64
CA THR A 609 -31.29 54.32 58.74
C THR A 609 -31.97 52.97 58.51
N HIS A 610 -33.24 52.87 58.89
CA HIS A 610 -34.15 51.82 58.44
C HIS A 610 -34.34 51.95 56.92
N VAL A 611 -33.47 51.32 56.14
CA VAL A 611 -33.84 50.92 54.78
C VAL A 611 -34.49 49.56 54.91
N VAL A 612 -35.81 49.49 54.72
CA VAL A 612 -36.55 48.23 54.54
C VAL A 612 -35.95 47.54 53.34
N SER A 613 -34.98 46.66 53.59
CA SER A 613 -34.33 45.88 52.57
C SER A 613 -35.07 44.56 52.44
N HIS A 614 -35.53 44.28 51.23
CA HIS A 614 -36.08 43.00 50.75
C HIS A 614 -35.09 41.81 50.86
N ASN A 615 -34.02 41.94 51.66
CA ASN A 615 -32.88 41.04 51.81
C ASN A 615 -33.05 39.96 52.89
N GLY A 616 -34.17 39.94 53.63
CA GLY A 616 -34.44 38.90 54.62
C GLY A 616 -34.42 37.49 54.02
N ASP A 617 -34.80 37.34 52.75
CA ASP A 617 -34.76 36.05 52.04
C ASP A 617 -33.32 35.66 51.66
N THR A 618 -32.48 36.64 51.30
CA THR A 618 -31.06 36.41 50.98
C THR A 618 -30.24 36.07 52.22
N GLU A 619 -30.52 36.71 53.36
CA GLU A 619 -29.87 36.45 54.66
C GLU A 619 -30.36 35.10 55.24
N LYS A 620 -31.64 34.75 55.10
CA LYS A 620 -32.16 33.40 55.45
C LYS A 620 -31.60 32.30 54.56
N ARG A 621 -31.50 32.52 53.23
CA ARG A 621 -30.88 31.57 52.29
C ARG A 621 -29.40 31.38 52.56
N LEU A 622 -28.71 32.46 52.86
CA LEU A 622 -27.34 32.39 53.32
C LEU A 622 -27.31 31.62 54.65
N LEU A 623 -28.11 31.92 55.66
CA LEU A 623 -28.16 31.12 56.88
C LEU A 623 -28.52 29.65 56.63
N GLN A 624 -29.30 29.33 55.59
CA GLN A 624 -29.53 27.96 55.13
C GLN A 624 -28.32 27.35 54.42
N PHE A 625 -27.59 28.09 53.58
CA PHE A 625 -26.30 27.67 53.01
C PHE A 625 -25.23 27.56 54.09
N ALA A 626 -25.24 28.42 55.10
CA ALA A 626 -24.39 28.36 56.27
C ALA A 626 -24.82 27.18 57.14
N ALA A 627 -26.11 26.86 57.27
CA ALA A 627 -26.54 25.64 57.93
C ALA A 627 -26.16 24.40 57.10
N MET A 628 -26.18 24.45 55.77
CA MET A 628 -25.87 23.34 54.88
C MET A 628 -24.35 23.12 54.71
N PHE A 629 -23.55 24.18 54.75
CA PHE A 629 -22.08 24.17 54.59
C PHE A 629 -21.31 24.43 55.90
N MET A 630 -21.91 25.00 56.94
CA MET A 630 -21.32 25.08 58.30
C MET A 630 -21.85 24.02 59.26
N SER A 631 -22.95 23.28 58.97
CA SER A 631 -23.22 22.06 59.76
C SER A 631 -22.17 20.98 59.50
N ILE A 632 -21.47 21.05 58.37
CA ILE A 632 -20.38 20.14 58.00
C ILE A 632 -19.28 20.99 57.34
N ARG A 633 -18.25 21.40 58.12
CA ARG A 633 -16.90 21.65 57.53
C ARG A 633 -16.70 20.53 56.52
N PRO A 634 -16.36 20.79 55.23
CA PRO A 634 -16.19 19.74 54.23
C PRO A 634 -15.32 18.71 54.91
N HIS A 635 -15.88 17.54 55.21
CA HIS A 635 -15.30 16.72 56.26
C HIS A 635 -13.84 16.52 55.90
N ASP A 636 -12.96 16.93 56.81
CA ASP A 636 -11.54 16.71 56.66
C ASP A 636 -11.32 15.23 56.91
N HIS A 637 -11.68 14.41 55.93
CA HIS A 637 -11.45 12.97 55.93
C HIS A 637 -9.97 12.61 55.77
N LEU A 638 -9.12 13.63 55.79
CA LEU A 638 -7.68 13.57 55.85
C LEU A 638 -7.21 13.69 57.31
N ASP A 639 -7.94 14.34 58.22
CA ASP A 639 -7.49 14.41 59.61
C ASP A 639 -7.73 13.06 60.33
#